data_AF-A0A5M3YVV9-F1
#
_entry.id   AF-A0A5M3YVV9-F1
#
_cell.length_a   1.000
_cell.length_b   1.000
_cell.length_c   1.000
_cell.angle_alpha   90.00
_cell.angle_beta   90.00
_cell.angle_gamma   90.00
#
_symmetry.space_group_name_H-M   'P 1'
#
loop_
_entity.id
_entity.type
_entity.pdbx_description
1 polymer ?
#
loop_
_entity_poly.entity_id
_entity_poly.type
_entity_poly.pdbx_seq_one_letter_code
_entity_poly.pdbx_strand_id
1 'polypeptide(L)'
;MDTSQRHPQNVCSGSGTDGGHAPDIEMVMASRGNTRNESGTHLMADTDMSQARRSDTNESFPDGGMRSWLVVLGSFLLLMATYGLMNSVGVLQSYLETHQLSDYSSRDVGWISGVFVFISLSLGVFVGPLFDAYGPKELVIAGSGLYTASLFLTAECTRYWHFLMCFGFAAGTGGALVSTVGMSCVPHWFQARAGMALGTAMAGAGLGGVVFPYVLKGTFSKLGFKWGMRILAFVIMFACGLGSFLVKSRLPKGKKLKSAIDIRCFKDARFTWLSVGIFCLELEVFALIGLFPTYVVKQGFSVNTSVNLLAVLNVCSCVGRLIAGRIGDRYGRLNVLIVLITSAVFAIFVILYPFSHSMAALYAFSAIYGMCSGSFISLAPVCIRQVSPAKEIGMRFGTCYCLVSFATLICIPIGGEMLERVGAQIVVVWLGCVLCVSMLLFLTARWACLDYKWGWTMKRHLYTAAYGTMTSPTTPTYVLGVGMTEFLKPRRTREYPELGYEAGVKAMLDAQITYDDVQTGVACYCYGDSCLGQRIFYQFGLTSIPIFNTNNACATGSTGLYLARTMIQRGAADCILVVGFEQMRPGAIKSVWDDRPSSVGPSTALMEETFGKHPSPRNAQYFGNAGREYMQKYGAKAEDFAEIARVSHEHSQRNPYSQFRTAYTLDEVLNSTTIYAPLTKLQCSPTSDGAAAAVLVSEAFLAARPQLRSQAVLIAGQSLQTDTPAVYSRSAIDLIGFDMTKRAAAAAQDIKVCELHDCFSANELILLDGLGFSEPGKAHEMVRRGDITYGGKVVVNPSGGLISKGHPLGATGVAQCAELTWQLRGWANNRLVEGVDVALQHNLGLGGAVVVTVYKRADGGKNAPVSDEEISRACRLGYNPAVEARYVTPQQGESVRSKARRHDHVLKDTVTKLSARI
;
A
#
# COMPACT_ATOMS: atom_id res chain seq x y z
N MET A 1 60.97 1.98 23.72
CA MET A 1 61.04 2.66 25.03
C MET A 1 59.61 2.95 25.43
N ASP A 2 58.94 1.93 25.95
CA ASP A 2 58.81 1.60 27.40
C ASP A 2 57.60 2.32 28.00
N THR A 3 56.45 1.64 28.06
CA THR A 3 55.89 0.94 29.25
C THR A 3 55.42 1.88 30.35
N SER A 4 54.13 1.87 30.67
CA SER A 4 53.62 1.12 31.84
C SER A 4 52.21 1.58 32.27
N GLN A 5 51.44 0.59 32.70
CA GLN A 5 50.15 0.69 33.37
C GLN A 5 50.29 1.25 34.79
N ARG A 6 49.20 1.79 35.37
CA ARG A 6 48.59 1.30 36.64
C ARG A 6 47.39 2.13 37.10
N HIS A 7 46.33 1.43 37.48
CA HIS A 7 45.31 1.86 38.45
C HIS A 7 45.87 1.78 39.88
N PRO A 8 45.21 2.45 40.85
CA PRO A 8 44.61 1.66 41.94
C PRO A 8 43.24 2.17 42.45
N GLN A 9 42.59 1.29 43.20
CA GLN A 9 41.30 1.43 43.90
C GLN A 9 41.46 1.95 45.35
N ASN A 10 40.36 2.55 45.85
CA ASN A 10 39.75 2.53 47.21
C ASN A 10 40.55 2.97 48.46
N VAL A 11 39.90 3.77 49.33
CA VAL A 11 39.46 3.41 50.72
C VAL A 11 38.71 4.59 51.40
N CYS A 12 37.82 4.20 52.32
CA CYS A 12 36.73 4.82 53.09
C CYS A 12 36.97 6.02 54.04
N SER A 13 35.86 6.68 54.43
CA SER A 13 35.26 6.80 55.80
C SER A 13 34.64 8.21 55.99
N GLY A 14 33.36 8.39 56.30
CA GLY A 14 32.60 8.16 57.55
C GLY A 14 31.59 9.35 57.67
N SER A 15 30.55 9.46 58.48
CA SER A 15 29.74 8.60 59.36
C SER A 15 28.71 9.55 60.02
N GLY A 16 27.49 9.06 60.29
CA GLY A 16 26.58 9.62 61.32
C GLY A 16 25.38 10.42 60.81
N THR A 17 24.15 10.34 61.32
CA THR A 17 23.24 9.33 61.92
C THR A 17 21.97 10.09 62.34
N ASP A 18 20.88 9.34 62.51
CA ASP A 18 19.61 9.63 63.21
C ASP A 18 18.59 10.52 62.47
N GLY A 19 17.32 10.16 62.25
CA GLY A 19 16.34 9.34 63.00
C GLY A 19 15.15 10.28 63.29
N GLY A 20 13.86 10.00 63.19
CA GLY A 20 12.99 8.89 62.81
C GLY A 20 11.52 9.40 62.92
N HIS A 21 10.56 8.49 62.80
CA HIS A 21 9.12 8.60 63.16
C HIS A 21 8.10 9.17 62.16
N ALA A 22 7.21 8.26 61.73
CA ALA A 22 5.81 8.51 61.35
C ALA A 22 4.93 8.67 62.62
N PRO A 23 3.66 9.09 62.48
CA PRO A 23 2.57 8.08 62.44
C PRO A 23 1.35 8.44 61.56
N ASP A 24 0.48 7.44 61.40
CA ASP A 24 -0.78 7.41 60.63
C ASP A 24 -2.04 7.92 61.39
N ILE A 25 -3.14 7.99 60.63
CA ILE A 25 -4.59 7.85 60.98
C ILE A 25 -5.36 9.13 61.41
N GLU A 26 -6.35 9.56 60.60
CA GLU A 26 -7.78 9.46 60.94
C GLU A 26 -8.74 9.79 59.78
N MET A 27 -9.94 9.21 59.89
CA MET A 27 -10.99 8.98 58.90
C MET A 27 -12.27 9.75 59.32
N VAL A 28 -12.97 10.43 58.41
CA VAL A 28 -14.39 10.81 58.63
C VAL A 28 -15.24 10.62 57.36
N MET A 29 -16.38 9.97 57.61
CA MET A 29 -17.48 9.51 56.75
C MET A 29 -18.23 10.64 55.99
N ALA A 30 -18.53 10.43 54.70
CA ALA A 30 -19.80 9.99 54.11
C ALA A 30 -20.87 11.06 53.82
N SER A 31 -21.21 11.23 52.53
CA SER A 31 -22.60 11.34 52.10
C SER A 31 -22.80 10.64 50.75
N ARG A 32 -23.83 9.81 50.69
CA ARG A 32 -24.23 8.97 49.54
C ARG A 32 -25.09 9.79 48.58
N GLY A 33 -24.77 9.71 47.29
CA GLY A 33 -25.65 10.03 46.17
C GLY A 33 -25.38 9.04 45.04
N ASN A 34 -26.37 8.22 44.71
CA ASN A 34 -26.26 6.96 43.98
C ASN A 34 -26.54 7.15 42.47
N THR A 35 -25.61 6.81 41.59
CA THR A 35 -25.92 6.30 40.23
C THR A 35 -24.82 5.34 39.74
N ARG A 36 -25.25 4.15 39.30
CA ARG A 36 -24.46 3.04 38.77
C ARG A 36 -23.68 3.43 37.51
N ASN A 37 -22.49 2.86 37.30
CA ASN A 37 -22.15 2.29 35.99
C ASN A 37 -21.00 1.28 36.04
N GLU A 38 -21.25 0.15 35.38
CA GLU A 38 -20.36 -0.97 35.11
C GLU A 38 -19.19 -0.52 34.21
N SER A 39 -17.94 -0.58 34.70
CA SER A 39 -16.75 -0.39 33.83
C SER A 39 -15.45 -0.96 34.42
N GLY A 40 -15.51 -1.97 35.29
CA GLY A 40 -14.34 -2.49 36.02
C GLY A 40 -13.67 -3.74 35.44
N THR A 41 -14.30 -4.47 34.52
CA THR A 41 -13.86 -5.81 34.09
C THR A 41 -13.22 -5.86 32.69
N HIS A 42 -13.15 -4.76 31.96
CA HIS A 42 -12.61 -4.72 30.59
C HIS A 42 -11.11 -4.39 30.48
N LEU A 43 -10.47 -3.89 31.55
CA LEU A 43 -9.13 -3.28 31.46
C LEU A 43 -7.94 -4.25 31.65
N MET A 44 -8.15 -5.48 32.15
CA MET A 44 -7.06 -6.45 32.32
C MET A 44 -6.94 -7.47 31.18
N ALA A 45 -7.91 -7.53 30.25
CA ALA A 45 -7.85 -8.43 29.10
C ALA A 45 -7.16 -7.81 27.86
N ASP A 46 -7.04 -6.48 27.81
CA ASP A 46 -6.49 -5.75 26.65
C ASP A 46 -4.96 -5.66 26.63
N THR A 47 -4.29 -5.85 27.77
CA THR A 47 -2.84 -5.67 27.88
C THR A 47 -2.07 -6.88 27.32
N ASP A 48 -2.54 -8.10 27.54
CA ASP A 48 -1.94 -9.34 27.02
C ASP A 48 -2.14 -9.52 25.51
N MET A 49 -3.18 -8.90 24.95
CA MET A 49 -3.50 -8.97 23.52
C MET A 49 -2.65 -8.04 22.64
N SER A 50 -1.97 -7.06 23.26
CA SER A 50 -1.17 -6.03 22.57
C SER A 50 0.26 -6.48 22.22
N GLN A 51 0.85 -7.40 22.98
CA GLN A 51 2.21 -7.90 22.74
C GLN A 51 2.29 -8.97 21.64
N ALA A 52 1.22 -9.76 21.42
CA ALA A 52 1.22 -10.83 20.41
C ALA A 52 1.12 -10.32 18.94
N ARG A 53 0.73 -9.06 18.72
CA ARG A 53 0.51 -8.50 17.36
C ARG A 53 1.78 -8.01 16.65
N ARG A 54 2.90 -7.82 17.35
CA ARG A 54 4.10 -7.12 16.81
C ARG A 54 5.09 -7.93 15.92
N SER A 55 4.88 -9.21 15.65
CA SER A 55 5.96 -10.05 15.04
C SER A 55 6.06 -10.24 13.51
N ASP A 56 5.07 -9.92 12.64
CA ASP A 56 5.04 -10.52 11.27
C ASP A 56 5.02 -9.55 10.07
N THR A 57 5.50 -8.31 10.18
CA THR A 57 5.40 -7.33 9.06
C THR A 57 6.66 -7.18 8.19
N ASN A 58 7.64 -8.08 8.27
CA ASN A 58 8.94 -7.91 7.60
C ASN A 58 9.22 -8.87 6.41
N GLU A 59 8.20 -9.44 5.77
CA GLU A 59 8.40 -10.44 4.70
C GLU A 59 8.03 -9.92 3.31
N SER A 60 9.04 -9.62 2.47
CA SER A 60 8.88 -9.15 1.09
C SER A 60 8.50 -10.27 0.12
N PHE A 61 7.33 -10.27 -0.51
CA PHE A 61 6.93 -11.38 -1.41
C PHE A 61 7.56 -11.26 -2.81
N PRO A 62 7.96 -12.38 -3.45
CA PRO A 62 8.63 -12.36 -4.75
C PRO A 62 7.69 -12.12 -5.94
N ASP A 63 6.40 -12.47 -5.81
CA ASP A 63 5.33 -12.24 -6.81
C ASP A 63 5.66 -12.68 -8.26
N GLY A 64 6.57 -13.65 -8.39
CA GLY A 64 7.10 -14.13 -9.66
C GLY A 64 8.44 -14.85 -9.51
N GLY A 65 9.10 -15.12 -10.64
CA GLY A 65 10.38 -15.83 -10.71
C GLY A 65 10.23 -17.36 -10.84
N MET A 66 11.28 -18.01 -11.35
CA MET A 66 11.28 -19.45 -11.67
C MET A 66 10.89 -20.31 -10.47
N ARG A 67 11.43 -20.01 -9.28
CA ARG A 67 11.17 -20.79 -8.08
C ARG A 67 9.72 -20.70 -7.61
N SER A 68 9.12 -19.52 -7.65
CA SER A 68 7.72 -19.30 -7.28
C SER A 68 6.77 -20.07 -8.21
N TRP A 69 7.07 -20.11 -9.51
CA TRP A 69 6.28 -20.88 -10.48
C TRP A 69 6.51 -22.40 -10.40
N LEU A 70 7.70 -22.86 -10.00
CA LEU A 70 7.92 -24.27 -9.67
C LEU A 70 7.08 -24.70 -8.47
N VAL A 71 6.90 -23.84 -7.45
CA VAL A 71 5.99 -24.12 -6.33
C VAL A 71 4.54 -24.18 -6.81
N VAL A 72 4.11 -23.28 -7.72
CA VAL A 72 2.78 -23.34 -8.34
C VAL A 72 2.58 -24.65 -9.11
N LEU A 73 3.59 -25.10 -9.86
CA LEU A 73 3.56 -26.39 -10.57
C LEU A 73 3.50 -27.57 -9.59
N GLY A 74 4.24 -27.51 -8.49
CA GLY A 74 4.17 -28.51 -7.43
C GLY A 74 2.77 -28.60 -6.84
N SER A 75 2.20 -27.46 -6.45
CA SER A 75 0.82 -27.36 -5.98
C SER A 75 -0.18 -27.85 -7.03
N PHE A 76 0.01 -27.52 -8.30
CA PHE A 76 -0.84 -28.00 -9.40
C PHE A 76 -0.94 -29.53 -9.43
N LEU A 77 0.19 -30.23 -9.30
CA LEU A 77 0.22 -31.69 -9.31
C LEU A 77 -0.45 -32.30 -8.07
N LEU A 78 -0.23 -31.72 -6.89
CA LEU A 78 -0.86 -32.18 -5.64
C LEU A 78 -2.39 -31.98 -5.68
N LEU A 79 -2.85 -30.88 -6.24
CA LEU A 79 -4.26 -30.55 -6.36
C LEU A 79 -4.94 -31.32 -7.50
N MET A 80 -4.19 -31.64 -8.56
CA MET A 80 -4.61 -32.60 -9.57
C MET A 80 -4.87 -33.97 -8.94
N ALA A 81 -3.96 -34.47 -8.12
CA ALA A 81 -4.10 -35.78 -7.46
C ALA A 81 -5.27 -35.85 -6.48
N THR A 82 -5.50 -34.77 -5.72
CA THR A 82 -6.53 -34.74 -4.67
C THR A 82 -7.89 -34.28 -5.20
N TYR A 83 -8.05 -32.99 -5.47
CA TYR A 83 -9.31 -32.43 -5.97
C TYR A 83 -9.72 -33.02 -7.32
N GLY A 84 -8.77 -33.43 -8.16
CA GLY A 84 -9.10 -34.14 -9.40
C GLY A 84 -9.81 -35.47 -9.14
N LEU A 85 -9.37 -36.23 -8.13
CA LEU A 85 -10.05 -37.47 -7.75
C LEU A 85 -11.40 -37.17 -7.08
N MET A 86 -11.48 -36.11 -6.27
CA MET A 86 -12.74 -35.64 -5.66
C MET A 86 -13.77 -35.28 -6.74
N ASN A 87 -13.36 -34.63 -7.83
CA ASN A 87 -14.22 -34.34 -8.98
C ASN A 87 -14.61 -35.58 -9.80
N SER A 88 -14.04 -36.74 -9.49
CA SER A 88 -14.21 -38.00 -10.23
C SER A 88 -14.91 -39.09 -9.41
N VAL A 89 -15.29 -38.81 -8.16
CA VAL A 89 -15.87 -39.80 -7.23
C VAL A 89 -17.16 -40.43 -7.77
N GLY A 90 -17.94 -39.68 -8.55
CA GLY A 90 -19.18 -40.19 -9.15
C GLY A 90 -18.96 -41.38 -10.10
N VAL A 91 -17.82 -41.44 -10.79
CA VAL A 91 -17.47 -42.58 -11.66
C VAL A 91 -17.19 -43.83 -10.83
N LEU A 92 -16.47 -43.66 -9.72
CA LEU A 92 -16.18 -44.76 -8.80
C LEU A 92 -17.47 -45.25 -8.11
N GLN A 93 -18.30 -44.32 -7.62
CA GLN A 93 -19.58 -44.62 -7.00
C GLN A 93 -20.50 -45.41 -7.95
N SER A 94 -20.69 -44.93 -9.18
CA SER A 94 -21.54 -45.61 -10.18
C SER A 94 -21.02 -47.02 -10.51
N TYR A 95 -19.70 -47.22 -10.55
CA TYR A 95 -19.15 -48.56 -10.75
C TYR A 95 -19.43 -49.48 -9.55
N LEU A 96 -19.26 -48.99 -8.32
CA LEU A 96 -19.52 -49.76 -7.10
C LEU A 96 -21.00 -50.13 -6.98
N GLU A 97 -21.92 -49.20 -7.27
CA GLU A 97 -23.38 -49.42 -7.28
C GLU A 97 -23.84 -50.47 -8.30
N THR A 98 -23.05 -50.71 -9.35
CA THR A 98 -23.40 -51.68 -10.41
C THR A 98 -22.64 -53.00 -10.29
N HIS A 99 -21.64 -53.09 -9.40
CA HIS A 99 -20.75 -54.24 -9.28
C HIS A 99 -20.60 -54.67 -7.80
N GLN A 100 -19.51 -54.27 -7.11
CA GLN A 100 -19.16 -54.82 -5.79
C GLN A 100 -20.19 -54.54 -4.69
N LEU A 101 -20.97 -53.46 -4.81
CA LEU A 101 -21.95 -53.02 -3.83
C LEU A 101 -23.35 -52.92 -4.45
N SER A 102 -23.67 -53.76 -5.44
CA SER A 102 -24.96 -53.76 -6.14
C SER A 102 -26.18 -53.97 -5.24
N ASP A 103 -25.98 -54.61 -4.08
CA ASP A 103 -27.05 -54.90 -3.13
C ASP A 103 -27.36 -53.72 -2.18
N TYR A 104 -26.60 -52.63 -2.27
CA TYR A 104 -26.75 -51.44 -1.43
C TYR A 104 -27.50 -50.33 -2.17
N SER A 105 -28.22 -49.48 -1.43
CA SER A 105 -28.88 -48.32 -2.01
C SER A 105 -27.88 -47.27 -2.48
N SER A 106 -28.24 -46.43 -3.46
CA SER A 106 -27.42 -45.30 -3.93
C SER A 106 -27.01 -44.37 -2.78
N ARG A 107 -27.90 -44.22 -1.78
CA ARG A 107 -27.64 -43.48 -0.55
C ARG A 107 -26.52 -44.09 0.28
N ASP A 108 -26.53 -45.42 0.46
CA ASP A 108 -25.55 -46.12 1.28
C ASP A 108 -24.16 -46.09 0.65
N VAL A 109 -24.07 -46.33 -0.66
CA VAL A 109 -22.80 -46.24 -1.41
C VAL A 109 -22.29 -44.79 -1.45
N GLY A 110 -23.20 -43.83 -1.59
CA GLY A 110 -22.87 -42.39 -1.56
C GLY A 110 -22.12 -41.94 -0.30
N TRP A 111 -22.33 -42.58 0.85
CA TRP A 111 -21.57 -42.28 2.08
C TRP A 111 -20.07 -42.53 1.94
N ILE A 112 -19.62 -43.48 1.12
CA ILE A 112 -18.19 -43.76 0.93
C ILE A 112 -17.51 -42.53 0.31
N SER A 113 -18.07 -42.02 -0.78
CA SER A 113 -17.61 -40.80 -1.46
C SER A 113 -17.78 -39.56 -0.59
N GLY A 114 -18.91 -39.44 0.12
CA GLY A 114 -19.20 -38.34 1.03
C GLY A 114 -18.20 -38.26 2.19
N VAL A 115 -17.87 -39.39 2.82
CA VAL A 115 -16.86 -39.47 3.89
C VAL A 115 -15.47 -39.14 3.38
N PHE A 116 -15.09 -39.64 2.19
CA PHE A 116 -13.83 -39.30 1.55
C PHE A 116 -13.65 -37.79 1.37
N VAL A 117 -14.66 -37.13 0.80
CA VAL A 117 -14.64 -35.67 0.57
C VAL A 117 -14.69 -34.91 1.89
N PHE A 118 -15.56 -35.33 2.82
CA PHE A 118 -15.69 -34.72 4.15
C PHE A 118 -14.38 -34.74 4.92
N ILE A 119 -13.70 -35.88 5.00
CA ILE A 119 -12.43 -35.99 5.74
C ILE A 119 -11.34 -35.19 5.04
N SER A 120 -11.30 -35.22 3.71
CA SER A 120 -10.33 -34.44 2.92
C SER A 120 -10.44 -32.94 3.17
N LEU A 121 -11.65 -32.42 3.38
CA LEU A 121 -11.87 -30.97 3.62
C LEU A 121 -11.85 -30.60 5.11
N SER A 122 -12.46 -31.42 5.98
CA SER A 122 -12.59 -31.14 7.41
C SER A 122 -11.25 -31.15 8.13
N LEU A 123 -10.39 -32.14 7.86
CA LEU A 123 -9.09 -32.24 8.52
C LEU A 123 -8.12 -31.13 8.12
N GLY A 124 -8.41 -30.37 7.06
CA GLY A 124 -7.65 -29.17 6.70
C GLY A 124 -7.50 -28.18 7.86
N VAL A 125 -8.47 -28.14 8.78
CA VAL A 125 -8.42 -27.29 9.98
C VAL A 125 -7.29 -27.67 10.96
N PHE A 126 -6.92 -28.94 11.00
CA PHE A 126 -5.80 -29.43 11.81
C PHE A 126 -4.49 -29.42 11.02
N VAL A 127 -4.56 -29.69 9.71
CA VAL A 127 -3.38 -29.70 8.84
C VAL A 127 -2.80 -28.30 8.65
N GLY A 128 -3.61 -27.24 8.61
CA GLY A 128 -3.13 -25.85 8.51
C GLY A 128 -2.15 -25.47 9.64
N PRO A 129 -2.54 -25.58 10.93
CA PRO A 129 -1.63 -25.35 12.06
C PRO A 129 -0.40 -26.27 12.05
N LEU A 130 -0.55 -27.53 11.63
CA LEU A 130 0.59 -28.45 11.48
C LEU A 130 1.55 -27.96 10.37
N PHE A 131 1.01 -27.43 9.27
CA PHE A 131 1.80 -26.86 8.17
C PHE A 131 2.58 -25.63 8.62
N ASP A 132 1.95 -24.74 9.39
CA ASP A 132 2.61 -23.56 9.94
C ASP A 132 3.73 -23.94 10.93
N ALA A 133 3.57 -25.03 11.70
CA ALA A 133 4.54 -25.49 12.69
C ALA A 133 5.70 -26.32 12.09
N TYR A 134 5.39 -27.32 11.25
CA TYR A 134 6.37 -28.29 10.76
C TYR A 134 6.87 -27.97 9.34
N GLY A 135 6.11 -27.19 8.58
CA GLY A 135 6.33 -26.91 7.17
C GLY A 135 5.74 -27.97 6.23
N PRO A 136 5.84 -27.77 4.90
CA PRO A 136 5.17 -28.60 3.90
C PRO A 136 5.69 -30.02 3.75
N LYS A 137 7.01 -30.23 3.88
CA LYS A 137 7.67 -31.46 3.42
C LYS A 137 7.21 -32.72 4.15
N GLU A 138 7.23 -32.71 5.48
CA GLU A 138 6.87 -33.89 6.27
C GLU A 138 5.39 -34.25 6.08
N LEU A 139 4.53 -33.24 6.04
CA LEU A 139 3.08 -33.43 5.87
C LEU A 139 2.74 -33.97 4.48
N VAL A 140 3.36 -33.44 3.43
CA VAL A 140 3.06 -33.90 2.07
C VAL A 140 3.62 -35.30 1.81
N ILE A 141 4.78 -35.66 2.39
CA ILE A 141 5.34 -37.02 2.26
C ILE A 141 4.47 -38.03 3.00
N ALA A 142 4.14 -37.77 4.27
CA ALA A 142 3.27 -38.64 5.06
C ALA A 142 1.87 -38.77 4.43
N GLY A 143 1.30 -37.64 4.01
CA GLY A 143 0.00 -37.58 3.32
C GLY A 143 0.01 -38.34 2.01
N SER A 144 1.02 -38.16 1.17
CA SER A 144 1.14 -38.84 -0.13
C SER A 144 1.31 -40.36 0.04
N GLY A 145 2.09 -40.78 1.04
CA GLY A 145 2.26 -42.20 1.37
C GLY A 145 0.96 -42.85 1.81
N LEU A 146 0.25 -42.23 2.77
CA LEU A 146 -1.05 -42.72 3.24
C LEU A 146 -2.08 -42.71 2.11
N TYR A 147 -2.14 -41.63 1.33
CA TYR A 147 -3.09 -41.48 0.23
C TYR A 147 -2.89 -42.56 -0.83
N THR A 148 -1.65 -42.77 -1.28
CA THR A 148 -1.33 -43.78 -2.28
C THR A 148 -1.58 -45.20 -1.76
N ALA A 149 -1.15 -45.52 -0.53
CA ALA A 149 -1.37 -46.82 0.09
C ALA A 149 -2.87 -47.14 0.21
N SER A 150 -3.68 -46.15 0.60
CA SER A 150 -5.13 -46.31 0.72
C SER A 150 -5.82 -46.65 -0.60
N LEU A 151 -5.35 -46.11 -1.74
CA LEU A 151 -5.88 -46.43 -3.06
C LEU A 151 -5.46 -47.84 -3.52
N PHE A 152 -4.24 -48.27 -3.22
CA PHE A 152 -3.83 -49.66 -3.43
C PHE A 152 -4.66 -50.65 -2.60
N LEU A 153 -4.98 -50.32 -1.35
CA LEU A 153 -5.86 -51.14 -0.51
C LEU A 153 -7.30 -51.13 -1.00
N THR A 154 -7.76 -50.00 -1.54
CA THR A 154 -9.09 -49.88 -2.15
C THR A 154 -9.26 -50.85 -3.33
N ALA A 155 -8.20 -51.13 -4.09
CA ALA A 155 -8.21 -52.14 -5.15
C ALA A 155 -8.53 -53.56 -4.65
N GLU A 156 -8.29 -53.86 -3.38
CA GLU A 156 -8.55 -55.17 -2.75
C GLU A 156 -9.86 -55.21 -1.93
N CYS A 157 -10.60 -54.11 -1.89
CA CYS A 157 -11.84 -54.03 -1.13
C CYS A 157 -12.95 -54.85 -1.79
N THR A 158 -13.76 -55.49 -0.95
CA THR A 158 -14.86 -56.38 -1.36
C THR A 158 -16.14 -56.17 -0.55
N ARG A 159 -16.01 -55.72 0.71
CA ARG A 159 -17.13 -55.42 1.60
C ARG A 159 -17.28 -53.92 1.78
N TYR A 160 -18.50 -53.46 2.03
CA TYR A 160 -18.83 -52.05 2.25
C TYR A 160 -17.86 -51.34 3.23
N TRP A 161 -17.63 -51.94 4.40
CA TRP A 161 -16.75 -51.34 5.41
C TRP A 161 -15.28 -51.27 4.97
N HIS A 162 -14.80 -52.16 4.08
CA HIS A 162 -13.44 -52.07 3.52
C HIS A 162 -13.29 -50.75 2.73
N PHE A 163 -14.27 -50.45 1.87
CA PHE A 163 -14.29 -49.22 1.07
C PHE A 163 -14.42 -47.98 1.95
N LEU A 164 -15.26 -48.04 2.98
CA LEU A 164 -15.41 -46.93 3.92
C LEU A 164 -14.09 -46.63 4.65
N MET A 165 -13.38 -47.65 5.12
CA MET A 165 -12.11 -47.47 5.83
C MET A 165 -10.95 -47.07 4.91
N CYS A 166 -10.81 -47.71 3.74
CA CYS A 166 -9.69 -47.46 2.83
C CYS A 166 -9.90 -46.19 2.02
N PHE A 167 -11.04 -46.06 1.33
CA PHE A 167 -11.30 -44.93 0.46
C PHE A 167 -11.89 -43.74 1.22
N GLY A 168 -12.86 -43.98 2.13
CA GLY A 168 -13.45 -42.92 2.95
C GLY A 168 -12.44 -42.31 3.92
N PHE A 169 -12.03 -43.07 4.94
CA PHE A 169 -11.19 -42.56 6.03
C PHE A 169 -9.72 -42.37 5.67
N ALA A 170 -9.05 -43.43 5.21
CA ALA A 170 -7.60 -43.39 4.97
C ALA A 170 -7.25 -42.49 3.77
N ALA A 171 -7.94 -42.65 2.63
CA ALA A 171 -7.72 -41.76 1.49
C ALA A 171 -8.17 -40.33 1.80
N GLY A 172 -9.25 -40.14 2.58
CA GLY A 172 -9.66 -38.82 3.02
C GLY A 172 -8.59 -38.10 3.84
N THR A 173 -7.95 -38.81 4.78
CA THR A 173 -6.90 -38.24 5.64
C THR A 173 -5.63 -37.94 4.85
N GLY A 174 -5.22 -38.85 3.95
CA GLY A 174 -4.11 -38.59 3.03
C GLY A 174 -4.39 -37.40 2.10
N GLY A 175 -5.62 -37.32 1.57
CA GLY A 175 -6.09 -36.23 0.73
C GLY A 175 -6.09 -34.88 1.45
N ALA A 176 -6.50 -34.83 2.71
CA ALA A 176 -6.47 -33.62 3.53
C ALA A 176 -5.05 -33.07 3.70
N LEU A 177 -4.10 -33.95 4.03
CA LEU A 177 -2.69 -33.58 4.19
C LEU A 177 -2.12 -33.00 2.88
N VAL A 178 -2.34 -33.68 1.76
CA VAL A 178 -1.78 -33.29 0.47
C VAL A 178 -2.42 -32.01 -0.08
N SER A 179 -3.75 -31.92 -0.07
CA SER A 179 -4.49 -30.79 -0.65
C SER A 179 -4.27 -29.49 0.14
N THR A 180 -4.27 -29.57 1.48
CA THR A 180 -4.02 -28.41 2.35
C THR A 180 -2.61 -27.86 2.12
N VAL A 181 -1.59 -28.72 2.03
CA VAL A 181 -0.21 -28.29 1.72
C VAL A 181 -0.15 -27.65 0.33
N GLY A 182 -0.80 -28.26 -0.67
CA GLY A 182 -0.86 -27.76 -2.04
C GLY A 182 -1.44 -26.35 -2.12
N MET A 183 -2.54 -26.07 -1.39
CA MET A 183 -3.15 -24.74 -1.35
C MET A 183 -2.32 -23.72 -0.56
N SER A 184 -1.78 -24.11 0.59
CA SER A 184 -1.11 -23.19 1.53
C SER A 184 0.29 -22.75 1.07
N CYS A 185 0.97 -23.52 0.22
CA CYS A 185 2.30 -23.13 -0.28
C CYS A 185 2.26 -21.92 -1.22
N VAL A 186 1.26 -21.81 -2.10
CA VAL A 186 1.23 -20.77 -3.14
C VAL A 186 1.18 -19.34 -2.57
N PRO A 187 0.33 -19.04 -1.55
CA PRO A 187 0.29 -17.73 -0.91
C PRO A 187 1.60 -17.28 -0.26
N HIS A 188 2.53 -18.18 0.07
CA HIS A 188 3.85 -17.84 0.63
C HIS A 188 4.77 -17.17 -0.41
N TRP A 189 4.44 -17.28 -1.71
CA TRP A 189 5.26 -16.77 -2.82
C TRP A 189 4.55 -15.67 -3.64
N PHE A 190 3.25 -15.45 -3.45
CA PHE A 190 2.47 -14.48 -4.21
C PHE A 190 1.54 -13.65 -3.32
N GLN A 191 1.63 -12.32 -3.46
CA GLN A 191 0.78 -11.35 -2.79
C GLN A 191 -0.04 -10.55 -3.82
N ALA A 192 0.62 -9.81 -4.73
CA ALA A 192 -0.03 -9.03 -5.78
C ALA A 192 -0.73 -9.89 -6.84
N ARG A 193 -0.17 -11.07 -7.14
CA ARG A 193 -0.68 -12.00 -8.17
C ARG A 193 -1.28 -13.28 -7.57
N ALA A 194 -1.76 -13.20 -6.33
CA ALA A 194 -2.21 -14.37 -5.58
C ALA A 194 -3.40 -15.10 -6.23
N GLY A 195 -4.37 -14.37 -6.81
CA GLY A 195 -5.51 -14.97 -7.49
C GLY A 195 -5.09 -15.71 -8.76
N MET A 196 -4.22 -15.11 -9.57
CA MET A 196 -3.63 -15.78 -10.75
C MET A 196 -2.83 -17.03 -10.37
N ALA A 197 -1.96 -16.93 -9.36
CA ALA A 197 -1.10 -18.05 -8.95
C ALA A 197 -1.92 -19.20 -8.37
N LEU A 198 -2.87 -18.91 -7.47
CA LEU A 198 -3.74 -19.93 -6.88
C LEU A 198 -4.70 -20.52 -7.93
N GLY A 199 -5.29 -19.70 -8.80
CA GLY A 199 -6.11 -20.18 -9.91
C GLY A 199 -5.35 -21.09 -10.87
N THR A 200 -4.07 -20.79 -11.12
CA THR A 200 -3.19 -21.67 -11.92
C THR A 200 -2.93 -22.98 -11.19
N ALA A 201 -2.59 -22.97 -9.89
CA ALA A 201 -2.43 -24.20 -9.12
C ALA A 201 -3.73 -25.04 -9.11
N MET A 202 -4.87 -24.39 -8.91
CA MET A 202 -6.18 -25.05 -8.85
C MET A 202 -6.65 -25.58 -10.21
N ALA A 203 -6.10 -25.09 -11.32
CA ALA A 203 -6.36 -25.65 -12.65
C ALA A 203 -5.99 -27.15 -12.72
N GLY A 204 -5.05 -27.60 -11.87
CA GLY A 204 -4.70 -29.02 -11.72
C GLY A 204 -5.91 -29.88 -11.32
N ALA A 205 -6.77 -29.38 -10.42
CA ALA A 205 -8.01 -30.06 -10.03
C ALA A 205 -8.96 -30.29 -11.21
N GLY A 206 -9.04 -29.31 -12.12
CA GLY A 206 -9.84 -29.42 -13.35
C GLY A 206 -9.25 -30.47 -14.29
N LEU A 207 -7.93 -30.42 -14.52
CA LEU A 207 -7.25 -31.39 -15.36
C LEU A 207 -7.37 -32.82 -14.81
N GLY A 208 -7.22 -33.01 -13.50
CA GLY A 208 -7.42 -34.31 -12.85
C GLY A 208 -8.85 -34.82 -12.99
N GLY A 209 -9.85 -33.94 -12.88
CA GLY A 209 -11.26 -34.26 -13.13
C GLY A 209 -11.56 -34.62 -14.60
N VAL A 210 -10.67 -34.32 -15.55
CA VAL A 210 -10.76 -34.83 -16.93
C VAL A 210 -10.03 -36.17 -17.05
N VAL A 211 -8.79 -36.25 -16.57
CA VAL A 211 -7.92 -37.42 -16.76
C VAL A 211 -8.44 -38.64 -16.01
N PHE A 212 -8.79 -38.51 -14.73
CA PHE A 212 -9.13 -39.67 -13.89
C PHE A 212 -10.41 -40.39 -14.30
N PRO A 213 -11.52 -39.72 -14.69
CA PRO A 213 -12.70 -40.41 -15.20
C PRO A 213 -12.41 -41.28 -16.42
N TYR A 214 -11.60 -40.79 -17.37
CA TYR A 214 -11.23 -41.56 -18.56
C TYR A 214 -10.30 -42.73 -18.23
N VAL A 215 -9.34 -42.53 -17.32
CA VAL A 215 -8.46 -43.61 -16.83
C VAL A 215 -9.30 -44.69 -16.14
N LEU A 216 -10.17 -44.31 -15.20
CA LEU A 216 -11.04 -45.26 -14.49
C LEU A 216 -11.97 -46.00 -15.45
N LYS A 217 -12.68 -45.30 -16.33
CA LYS A 217 -13.58 -45.92 -17.31
C LYS A 217 -12.85 -46.89 -18.26
N GLY A 218 -11.71 -46.47 -18.80
CA GLY A 218 -10.93 -47.28 -19.73
C GLY A 218 -10.31 -48.51 -19.07
N THR A 219 -9.84 -48.37 -17.83
CA THR A 219 -9.21 -49.47 -17.10
C THR A 219 -10.24 -50.44 -16.52
N PHE A 220 -11.38 -49.95 -16.00
CA PHE A 220 -12.45 -50.81 -15.50
C PHE A 220 -13.03 -51.72 -16.57
N SER A 221 -13.20 -51.19 -17.79
CA SER A 221 -13.72 -51.98 -18.93
C SER A 221 -12.73 -52.99 -19.49
N LYS A 222 -11.42 -52.68 -19.54
CA LYS A 222 -10.41 -53.54 -20.19
C LYS A 222 -9.62 -54.43 -19.23
N LEU A 223 -9.34 -53.94 -18.02
CA LEU A 223 -8.40 -54.54 -17.06
C LEU A 223 -9.08 -54.91 -15.72
N GLY A 224 -10.35 -54.54 -15.56
CA GLY A 224 -11.13 -54.76 -14.34
C GLY A 224 -10.80 -53.78 -13.21
N PHE A 225 -11.63 -53.81 -12.16
CA PHE A 225 -11.57 -52.87 -11.04
C PHE A 225 -10.22 -52.81 -10.34
N LYS A 226 -9.65 -53.98 -10.00
CA LYS A 226 -8.40 -54.06 -9.22
C LYS A 226 -7.26 -53.33 -9.93
N TRP A 227 -7.03 -53.64 -11.20
CA TRP A 227 -5.97 -52.99 -11.98
C TRP A 227 -6.30 -51.55 -12.29
N GLY A 228 -7.57 -51.19 -12.49
CA GLY A 228 -7.96 -49.78 -12.66
C GLY A 228 -7.61 -48.91 -11.45
N MET A 229 -7.91 -49.39 -10.24
CA MET A 229 -7.55 -48.69 -9.01
C MET A 229 -6.04 -48.63 -8.78
N ARG A 230 -5.29 -49.70 -9.10
CA ARG A 230 -3.82 -49.71 -9.00
C ARG A 230 -3.17 -48.73 -9.98
N ILE A 231 -3.64 -48.67 -11.23
CA ILE A 231 -3.15 -47.72 -12.24
C ILE A 231 -3.40 -46.28 -11.77
N LEU A 232 -4.61 -46.00 -11.26
CA LEU A 232 -4.92 -44.71 -10.67
C LEU A 232 -3.95 -44.38 -9.51
N ALA A 233 -3.69 -45.34 -8.61
CA ALA A 233 -2.76 -45.17 -7.51
C ALA A 233 -1.33 -44.84 -7.99
N PHE A 234 -0.83 -45.50 -9.05
CA PHE A 234 0.47 -45.18 -9.64
C PHE A 234 0.52 -43.77 -10.24
N VAL A 235 -0.53 -43.33 -10.93
CA VAL A 235 -0.62 -41.98 -11.50
C VAL A 235 -0.62 -40.92 -10.39
N ILE A 236 -1.42 -41.15 -9.34
CA ILE A 236 -1.47 -40.26 -8.17
C ILE A 236 -0.14 -40.26 -7.42
N MET A 237 0.50 -41.41 -7.25
CA MET A 237 1.82 -41.52 -6.62
C MET A 237 2.87 -40.69 -7.35
N PHE A 238 2.88 -40.73 -8.69
CA PHE A 238 3.80 -39.94 -9.50
C PHE A 238 3.53 -38.43 -9.34
N ALA A 239 2.26 -38.01 -9.46
CA ALA A 239 1.89 -36.61 -9.30
C ALA A 239 2.21 -36.08 -7.90
N CYS A 240 1.91 -36.86 -6.86
CA CYS A 240 2.22 -36.52 -5.48
C CYS A 240 3.72 -36.51 -5.19
N GLY A 241 4.49 -37.48 -5.73
CA GLY A 241 5.94 -37.53 -5.56
C GLY A 241 6.64 -36.32 -6.18
N LEU A 242 6.31 -36.00 -7.43
CA LEU A 242 6.86 -34.82 -8.12
C LEU A 242 6.37 -33.52 -7.47
N GLY A 243 5.09 -33.44 -7.11
CA GLY A 243 4.51 -32.31 -6.39
C GLY A 243 5.22 -32.05 -5.05
N SER A 244 5.47 -33.10 -4.28
CA SER A 244 6.17 -33.06 -2.98
C SER A 244 7.60 -32.54 -3.10
N PHE A 245 8.29 -32.88 -4.20
CA PHE A 245 9.63 -32.39 -4.48
C PHE A 245 9.66 -30.90 -4.82
N LEU A 246 8.65 -30.41 -5.55
CA LEU A 246 8.58 -29.04 -6.06
C LEU A 246 8.06 -28.03 -5.03
N VAL A 247 7.15 -28.43 -4.13
CA VAL A 247 6.61 -27.52 -3.11
C VAL A 247 7.64 -27.14 -2.05
N LYS A 248 7.65 -25.86 -1.67
CA LYS A 248 8.53 -25.33 -0.63
C LYS A 248 7.87 -24.16 0.08
N SER A 249 7.95 -24.12 1.41
CA SER A 249 7.57 -22.94 2.19
C SER A 249 8.74 -21.97 2.25
N ARG A 250 8.43 -20.68 2.18
CA ARG A 250 9.37 -19.58 2.38
C ARG A 250 9.38 -19.06 3.82
N LEU A 251 8.20 -18.97 4.44
CA LEU A 251 8.03 -18.34 5.74
C LEU A 251 8.64 -19.22 6.86
N PRO A 252 9.20 -18.61 7.93
CA PRO A 252 9.81 -19.33 9.03
C PRO A 252 8.76 -20.14 9.80
N LYS A 253 9.19 -21.30 10.31
CA LYS A 253 8.33 -22.21 11.07
C LYS A 253 7.85 -21.57 12.37
N GLY A 254 6.56 -21.71 12.68
CA GLY A 254 5.99 -21.24 13.94
C GLY A 254 6.56 -22.01 15.14
N LYS A 255 6.95 -21.30 16.20
CA LYS A 255 7.55 -21.91 17.41
C LYS A 255 6.55 -22.65 18.32
N LYS A 256 5.23 -22.54 18.08
CA LYS A 256 4.16 -23.17 18.87
C LYS A 256 2.98 -23.60 17.99
N LEU A 257 2.39 -24.76 18.29
CA LEU A 257 1.14 -25.23 17.69
C LEU A 257 -0.02 -24.34 18.21
N LYS A 258 -0.74 -23.66 17.31
CA LYS A 258 -1.91 -22.85 17.66
C LYS A 258 -3.18 -23.72 17.71
N SER A 259 -4.24 -23.25 18.39
CA SER A 259 -5.54 -23.92 18.39
C SER A 259 -6.06 -24.12 16.96
N ALA A 260 -6.60 -25.30 16.67
CA ALA A 260 -7.05 -25.66 15.33
C ALA A 260 -8.34 -24.92 14.92
N ILE A 261 -9.27 -24.75 15.86
CA ILE A 261 -10.58 -24.11 15.61
C ILE A 261 -10.71 -22.89 16.51
N ASP A 262 -11.04 -21.73 15.92
CA ASP A 262 -11.45 -20.55 16.67
C ASP A 262 -12.83 -20.06 16.22
N ILE A 263 -13.85 -20.46 16.98
CA ILE A 263 -15.25 -20.08 16.75
C ILE A 263 -15.43 -18.54 16.81
N ARG A 264 -14.51 -17.81 17.48
CA ARG A 264 -14.55 -16.35 17.55
C ARG A 264 -14.45 -15.67 16.17
N CYS A 265 -13.92 -16.36 15.16
CA CYS A 265 -13.88 -15.85 13.79
C CYS A 265 -15.28 -15.53 13.24
N PHE A 266 -16.31 -16.25 13.69
CA PHE A 266 -17.70 -16.01 13.28
C PHE A 266 -18.37 -14.81 13.97
N LYS A 267 -17.66 -14.10 14.86
CA LYS A 267 -18.13 -12.80 15.36
C LYS A 267 -17.90 -11.67 14.34
N ASP A 268 -16.98 -11.84 13.40
CA ASP A 268 -16.79 -10.91 12.29
C ASP A 268 -17.84 -11.17 11.21
N ALA A 269 -18.82 -10.26 11.08
CA ALA A 269 -19.92 -10.40 10.13
C ALA A 269 -19.42 -10.65 8.69
N ARG A 270 -18.28 -10.06 8.28
CA ARG A 270 -17.71 -10.22 6.94
C ARG A 270 -17.27 -11.66 6.70
N PHE A 271 -16.62 -12.26 7.69
CA PHE A 271 -16.16 -13.64 7.63
C PHE A 271 -17.34 -14.63 7.71
N THR A 272 -18.34 -14.33 8.54
CA THR A 272 -19.52 -15.18 8.72
C THR A 272 -20.35 -15.26 7.45
N TRP A 273 -20.75 -14.12 6.86
CA TRP A 273 -21.53 -14.12 5.63
C TRP A 273 -20.78 -14.81 4.48
N LEU A 274 -19.48 -14.56 4.37
CA LEU A 274 -18.64 -15.21 3.38
C LEU A 274 -18.58 -16.72 3.58
N SER A 275 -18.37 -17.19 4.81
CA SER A 275 -18.23 -18.63 5.11
C SER A 275 -19.52 -19.40 4.87
N VAL A 276 -20.68 -18.83 5.25
CA VAL A 276 -21.99 -19.43 4.97
C VAL A 276 -22.29 -19.39 3.47
N GLY A 277 -21.90 -18.32 2.77
CA GLY A 277 -22.00 -18.23 1.30
C GLY A 277 -21.19 -19.33 0.58
N ILE A 278 -19.95 -19.57 1.02
CA ILE A 278 -19.08 -20.65 0.51
C ILE A 278 -19.68 -22.02 0.84
N PHE A 279 -20.24 -22.22 2.03
CA PHE A 279 -20.94 -23.45 2.39
C PHE A 279 -22.07 -23.78 1.40
N CYS A 280 -22.94 -22.82 1.09
CA CYS A 280 -24.02 -23.02 0.11
C CYS A 280 -23.47 -23.25 -1.31
N LEU A 281 -22.41 -22.53 -1.68
CA LEU A 281 -21.79 -22.64 -3.01
C LEU A 281 -21.21 -24.04 -3.23
N GLU A 282 -20.42 -24.54 -2.28
CA GLU A 282 -19.76 -25.84 -2.37
C GLU A 282 -20.77 -26.98 -2.22
N LEU A 283 -21.82 -26.80 -1.41
CA LEU A 283 -22.95 -27.74 -1.36
C LEU A 283 -23.53 -27.98 -2.76
N GLU A 284 -23.81 -26.89 -3.49
CA GLU A 284 -24.36 -26.95 -4.83
C GLU A 284 -23.37 -27.54 -5.85
N VAL A 285 -22.12 -27.08 -5.85
CA VAL A 285 -21.09 -27.54 -6.81
C VAL A 285 -20.85 -29.04 -6.69
N PHE A 286 -20.66 -29.55 -5.47
CA PHE A 286 -20.42 -30.98 -5.27
C PHE A 286 -21.67 -31.84 -5.49
N ALA A 287 -22.86 -31.33 -5.15
CA ALA A 287 -24.11 -32.01 -5.47
C ALA A 287 -24.29 -32.14 -6.99
N LEU A 288 -24.07 -31.04 -7.72
CA LEU A 288 -24.21 -31.03 -9.17
C LEU A 288 -23.18 -31.97 -9.81
N ILE A 289 -21.89 -31.80 -9.53
CA ILE A 289 -20.84 -32.65 -10.11
C ILE A 289 -21.07 -34.14 -9.80
N GLY A 290 -21.47 -34.45 -8.56
CA GLY A 290 -21.73 -35.83 -8.13
C GLY A 290 -22.94 -36.46 -8.81
N LEU A 291 -24.03 -35.72 -9.00
CA LEU A 291 -25.31 -36.24 -9.51
C LEU A 291 -25.50 -36.03 -11.01
N PHE A 292 -24.71 -35.16 -11.64
CA PHE A 292 -24.89 -34.79 -13.04
C PHE A 292 -24.85 -35.98 -14.00
N PRO A 293 -23.94 -36.97 -13.85
CA PRO A 293 -23.97 -38.15 -14.70
C PRO A 293 -25.27 -38.96 -14.55
N THR A 294 -25.72 -39.17 -13.32
CA THR A 294 -26.96 -39.90 -12.99
C THR A 294 -28.19 -39.16 -13.49
N TYR A 295 -28.21 -37.82 -13.36
CA TYR A 295 -29.24 -36.94 -13.90
C TYR A 295 -29.36 -37.11 -15.43
N VAL A 296 -28.25 -37.02 -16.16
CA VAL A 296 -28.24 -37.16 -17.63
C VAL A 296 -28.75 -38.52 -18.08
N VAL A 297 -28.36 -39.60 -17.37
CA VAL A 297 -28.85 -40.95 -17.68
C VAL A 297 -30.35 -41.07 -17.41
N LYS A 298 -30.86 -40.50 -16.31
CA LYS A 298 -32.31 -40.47 -16.02
C LYS A 298 -33.12 -39.67 -17.05
N GLN A 299 -32.52 -38.72 -17.76
CA GLN A 299 -33.16 -38.00 -18.86
C GLN A 299 -33.23 -38.82 -20.17
N GLY A 300 -32.68 -40.05 -20.19
CA GLY A 300 -32.74 -40.97 -21.33
C GLY A 300 -31.46 -41.01 -22.18
N PHE A 301 -30.38 -40.32 -21.77
CA PHE A 301 -29.12 -40.34 -22.51
C PHE A 301 -28.20 -41.49 -22.11
N SER A 302 -27.28 -41.86 -23.00
CA SER A 302 -26.31 -42.93 -22.74
C SER A 302 -25.30 -42.57 -21.64
N VAL A 303 -24.76 -43.59 -20.96
CA VAL A 303 -23.64 -43.44 -20.01
C VAL A 303 -22.40 -42.84 -20.68
N ASN A 304 -22.21 -43.05 -21.98
CA ASN A 304 -21.12 -42.41 -22.72
C ASN A 304 -21.32 -40.90 -22.84
N THR A 305 -22.54 -40.46 -23.11
CA THR A 305 -22.90 -39.05 -23.21
C THR A 305 -22.71 -38.35 -21.87
N SER A 306 -23.13 -38.96 -20.75
CA SER A 306 -23.00 -38.37 -19.42
C SER A 306 -21.53 -38.17 -19.00
N VAL A 307 -20.65 -39.13 -19.31
CA VAL A 307 -19.20 -39.00 -19.08
C VAL A 307 -18.60 -37.89 -19.94
N ASN A 308 -18.99 -37.77 -21.21
CA ASN A 308 -18.48 -36.71 -22.09
C ASN A 308 -18.92 -35.31 -21.64
N LEU A 309 -20.16 -35.17 -21.18
CA LEU A 309 -20.66 -33.90 -20.61
C LEU A 309 -19.89 -33.50 -19.35
N LEU A 310 -19.63 -34.46 -18.45
CA LEU A 310 -18.79 -34.23 -17.27
C LEU A 310 -17.36 -33.84 -17.65
N ALA A 311 -16.79 -34.46 -18.68
CA ALA A 311 -15.47 -34.09 -19.20
C ALA A 311 -15.45 -32.65 -19.73
N VAL A 312 -16.45 -32.24 -20.52
CA VAL A 312 -16.59 -30.86 -21.00
C VAL A 312 -16.70 -29.89 -19.83
N LEU A 313 -17.51 -30.21 -18.82
CA LEU A 313 -17.64 -29.42 -17.60
C LEU A 313 -16.27 -29.23 -16.92
N ASN A 314 -15.49 -30.30 -16.74
CA ASN A 314 -14.17 -30.22 -16.10
C ASN A 314 -13.11 -29.49 -16.95
N VAL A 315 -13.16 -29.61 -18.29
CA VAL A 315 -12.30 -28.82 -19.20
C VAL A 315 -12.60 -27.33 -19.06
N CYS A 316 -13.87 -26.94 -19.14
CA CYS A 316 -14.26 -25.54 -18.98
C CYS A 316 -13.98 -25.04 -17.56
N SER A 317 -14.06 -25.91 -16.56
CA SER A 317 -13.66 -25.64 -15.18
C SER A 317 -12.18 -25.35 -15.03
N CYS A 318 -11.31 -26.05 -15.77
CA CYS A 318 -9.88 -25.72 -15.85
C CYS A 318 -9.66 -24.32 -16.43
N VAL A 319 -10.34 -24.00 -17.53
CA VAL A 319 -10.27 -22.67 -18.18
C VAL A 319 -10.77 -21.56 -17.25
N GLY A 320 -11.89 -21.78 -16.56
CA GLY A 320 -12.45 -20.86 -15.58
C GLY A 320 -11.45 -20.51 -14.47
N ARG A 321 -10.79 -21.53 -13.89
CA ARG A 321 -9.76 -21.34 -12.84
C ARG A 321 -8.58 -20.50 -13.31
N LEU A 322 -8.14 -20.67 -14.55
CA LEU A 322 -7.04 -19.89 -15.13
C LEU A 322 -7.42 -18.43 -15.39
N ILE A 323 -8.67 -18.18 -15.81
CA ILE A 323 -9.13 -16.83 -16.19
C ILE A 323 -9.60 -16.04 -14.97
N ALA A 324 -10.45 -16.63 -14.14
CA ALA A 324 -11.13 -15.93 -13.05
C ALA A 324 -10.17 -15.42 -11.98
N GLY A 325 -9.06 -16.13 -11.70
CA GLY A 325 -8.01 -15.62 -10.81
C GLY A 325 -7.38 -14.31 -11.31
N ARG A 326 -7.11 -14.21 -12.62
CA ARG A 326 -6.54 -13.02 -13.25
C ARG A 326 -7.54 -11.86 -13.30
N ILE A 327 -8.78 -12.16 -13.68
CA ILE A 327 -9.86 -11.15 -13.71
C ILE A 327 -10.18 -10.70 -12.29
N GLY A 328 -10.21 -11.61 -11.31
CA GLY A 328 -10.45 -11.31 -9.90
C GLY A 328 -9.39 -10.40 -9.29
N ASP A 329 -8.11 -10.64 -9.58
CA ASP A 329 -7.02 -9.75 -9.17
C ASP A 329 -7.18 -8.35 -9.81
N ARG A 330 -7.64 -8.28 -11.08
CA ARG A 330 -7.84 -6.98 -11.77
C ARG A 330 -9.12 -6.27 -11.37
N TYR A 331 -10.28 -6.91 -11.24
CA TYR A 331 -11.62 -6.30 -11.12
C TYR A 331 -12.26 -6.44 -9.73
N GLY A 332 -11.59 -7.12 -8.80
CA GLY A 332 -12.07 -7.38 -7.45
C GLY A 332 -12.65 -8.79 -7.35
N ARG A 333 -12.06 -9.59 -6.45
CA ARG A 333 -12.29 -11.05 -6.35
C ARG A 333 -13.73 -11.40 -6.01
N LEU A 334 -14.31 -10.69 -5.04
CA LEU A 334 -15.69 -10.91 -4.60
C LEU A 334 -16.73 -10.44 -5.64
N ASN A 335 -16.46 -9.37 -6.40
CA ASN A 335 -17.31 -8.93 -7.50
C ASN A 335 -17.34 -9.96 -8.65
N VAL A 336 -16.17 -10.46 -9.04
CA VAL A 336 -16.05 -11.49 -10.09
C VAL A 336 -16.75 -12.78 -9.65
N LEU A 337 -16.61 -13.17 -8.38
CA LEU A 337 -17.30 -14.33 -7.84
C LEU A 337 -18.83 -14.17 -7.91
N ILE A 338 -19.39 -13.02 -7.53
CA ILE A 338 -20.83 -12.74 -7.64
C ILE A 338 -21.30 -12.86 -9.10
N VAL A 339 -20.59 -12.24 -10.05
CA VAL A 339 -20.95 -12.31 -11.48
C VAL A 339 -21.00 -13.76 -11.96
N LEU A 340 -20.01 -14.57 -11.60
CA LEU A 340 -19.95 -15.98 -12.00
C LEU A 340 -21.05 -16.82 -11.34
N ILE A 341 -21.39 -16.55 -10.08
CA ILE A 341 -22.52 -17.21 -9.40
C ILE A 341 -23.82 -16.85 -10.11
N THR A 342 -24.04 -15.56 -10.42
CA THR A 342 -25.21 -15.11 -11.19
C THR A 342 -25.27 -15.80 -12.55
N SER A 343 -24.16 -15.90 -13.28
CA SER A 343 -24.10 -16.62 -14.56
C SER A 343 -24.45 -18.11 -14.42
N ALA A 344 -24.02 -18.78 -13.35
CA ALA A 344 -24.38 -20.17 -13.08
C ALA A 344 -25.86 -20.34 -12.71
N VAL A 345 -26.46 -19.42 -11.94
CA VAL A 345 -27.91 -19.38 -11.68
C VAL A 345 -28.68 -19.30 -12.99
N PHE A 346 -28.29 -18.39 -13.89
CA PHE A 346 -28.88 -18.29 -15.22
C PHE A 346 -28.70 -19.58 -16.03
N ALA A 347 -27.53 -20.20 -16.01
CA ALA A 347 -27.30 -21.46 -16.72
C ALA A 347 -28.23 -22.58 -16.23
N ILE A 348 -28.48 -22.67 -14.92
CA ILE A 348 -29.39 -23.66 -14.33
C ILE A 348 -30.83 -23.39 -14.78
N PHE A 349 -31.35 -22.17 -14.57
CA PHE A 349 -32.77 -21.89 -14.80
C PHE A 349 -33.14 -21.63 -16.26
N VAL A 350 -32.21 -21.14 -17.10
CA VAL A 350 -32.48 -20.79 -18.51
C VAL A 350 -32.07 -21.91 -19.46
N ILE A 351 -31.06 -22.72 -19.11
CA ILE A 351 -30.58 -23.80 -19.98
C ILE A 351 -30.99 -25.16 -19.44
N LEU A 352 -30.53 -25.52 -18.24
CA LEU A 352 -30.69 -26.89 -17.73
C LEU A 352 -32.15 -27.23 -17.42
N TYR A 353 -32.88 -26.33 -16.75
CA TYR A 353 -34.26 -26.55 -16.34
C TYR A 353 -35.24 -26.73 -17.53
N PRO A 354 -35.31 -25.80 -18.51
CA PRO A 354 -36.26 -25.93 -19.62
C PRO A 354 -35.82 -26.89 -20.73
N PHE A 355 -34.52 -27.14 -20.91
CA PHE A 355 -33.98 -27.88 -22.05
C PHE A 355 -33.20 -29.15 -21.66
N SER A 356 -33.56 -29.79 -20.54
CA SER A 356 -32.90 -31.00 -20.03
C SER A 356 -32.87 -32.19 -20.99
N HIS A 357 -33.80 -32.25 -21.95
CA HIS A 357 -33.90 -33.30 -22.97
C HIS A 357 -33.14 -32.97 -24.27
N SER A 358 -32.49 -31.81 -24.37
CA SER A 358 -31.72 -31.42 -25.55
C SER A 358 -30.23 -31.66 -25.34
N MET A 359 -29.63 -32.49 -26.20
CA MET A 359 -28.19 -32.78 -26.13
C MET A 359 -27.33 -31.51 -26.28
N ALA A 360 -27.71 -30.62 -27.19
CA ALA A 360 -27.00 -29.35 -27.40
C ALA A 360 -27.07 -28.45 -26.16
N ALA A 361 -28.23 -28.38 -25.51
CA ALA A 361 -28.40 -27.60 -24.28
C ALA A 361 -27.56 -28.15 -23.12
N LEU A 362 -27.47 -29.48 -22.99
CA LEU A 362 -26.62 -30.11 -21.97
C LEU A 362 -25.13 -29.80 -22.18
N TYR A 363 -24.64 -29.80 -23.43
CA TYR A 363 -23.26 -29.42 -23.73
C TYR A 363 -23.00 -27.93 -23.45
N ALA A 364 -23.93 -27.05 -23.85
CA ALA A 364 -23.84 -25.62 -23.58
C ALA A 364 -23.85 -25.34 -22.06
N PHE A 365 -24.75 -26.00 -21.32
CA PHE A 365 -24.79 -25.94 -19.87
C PHE A 365 -23.46 -26.40 -19.25
N SER A 366 -22.96 -27.57 -19.66
CA SER A 366 -21.70 -28.13 -19.16
C SER A 366 -20.54 -27.16 -19.36
N ALA A 367 -20.46 -26.50 -20.52
CA ALA A 367 -19.41 -25.53 -20.80
C ALA A 367 -19.51 -24.26 -19.93
N ILE A 368 -20.71 -23.65 -19.87
CA ILE A 368 -20.92 -22.40 -19.13
C ILE A 368 -20.80 -22.63 -17.62
N TYR A 369 -21.51 -23.64 -17.10
CA TYR A 369 -21.46 -23.98 -15.68
C TYR A 369 -20.06 -24.46 -15.29
N GLY A 370 -19.39 -25.24 -16.13
CA GLY A 370 -18.01 -25.65 -15.90
C GLY A 370 -17.08 -24.45 -15.69
N MET A 371 -17.16 -23.45 -16.57
CA MET A 371 -16.37 -22.21 -16.42
C MET A 371 -16.66 -21.47 -15.11
N CYS A 372 -17.92 -21.42 -14.68
CA CYS A 372 -18.32 -20.78 -13.43
C CYS A 372 -17.84 -21.58 -12.20
N SER A 373 -18.14 -22.88 -12.15
CA SER A 373 -17.84 -23.76 -11.01
C SER A 373 -16.35 -23.89 -10.72
N GLY A 374 -15.52 -23.96 -11.78
CA GLY A 374 -14.08 -23.97 -11.59
C GLY A 374 -13.58 -22.72 -10.87
N SER A 375 -14.11 -21.58 -11.29
CA SER A 375 -13.74 -20.27 -10.76
C SER A 375 -14.11 -20.11 -9.28
N PHE A 376 -15.24 -20.69 -8.84
CA PHE A 376 -15.70 -20.68 -7.45
C PHE A 376 -14.64 -21.24 -6.50
N ILE A 377 -14.19 -22.47 -6.80
CA ILE A 377 -13.20 -23.21 -5.99
C ILE A 377 -11.86 -22.47 -5.94
N SER A 378 -11.47 -21.77 -7.01
CA SER A 378 -10.23 -21.00 -7.04
C SER A 378 -10.28 -19.64 -6.33
N LEU A 379 -11.45 -18.99 -6.30
CA LEU A 379 -11.62 -17.64 -5.73
C LEU A 379 -12.04 -17.68 -4.26
N ALA A 380 -12.78 -18.69 -3.82
CA ALA A 380 -13.26 -18.80 -2.43
C ALA A 380 -12.11 -18.72 -1.38
N PRO A 381 -10.99 -19.46 -1.51
CA PRO A 381 -9.85 -19.33 -0.60
C PRO A 381 -9.26 -17.91 -0.57
N VAL A 382 -9.28 -17.24 -1.71
CA VAL A 382 -8.69 -15.90 -1.87
C VAL A 382 -9.61 -14.82 -1.28
N CYS A 383 -10.94 -15.01 -1.37
CA CYS A 383 -11.92 -14.17 -0.68
C CYS A 383 -11.81 -14.31 0.84
N ILE A 384 -11.60 -15.54 1.37
CA ILE A 384 -11.35 -15.75 2.81
C ILE A 384 -10.11 -14.97 3.25
N ARG A 385 -9.04 -15.02 2.46
CA ARG A 385 -7.82 -14.23 2.71
C ARG A 385 -8.09 -12.71 2.73
N GLN A 386 -9.03 -12.18 1.94
CA GLN A 386 -9.34 -10.74 1.91
C GLN A 386 -10.03 -10.24 3.18
N VAL A 387 -10.83 -11.08 3.84
CA VAL A 387 -11.56 -10.73 5.07
C VAL A 387 -10.83 -11.21 6.35
N SER A 388 -9.61 -11.73 6.20
CA SER A 388 -8.84 -12.36 7.29
C SER A 388 -7.51 -11.64 7.56
N PRO A 389 -7.13 -11.44 8.83
CA PRO A 389 -5.78 -10.97 9.20
C PRO A 389 -4.70 -11.95 8.72
N ALA A 390 -3.55 -11.44 8.28
CA ALA A 390 -2.47 -12.24 7.68
C ALA A 390 -1.99 -13.40 8.58
N LYS A 391 -1.92 -13.18 9.89
CA LYS A 391 -1.44 -14.17 10.89
C LYS A 391 -2.43 -15.32 11.17
N GLU A 392 -3.66 -15.18 10.68
CA GLU A 392 -4.79 -16.09 10.96
C GLU A 392 -5.33 -16.74 9.68
N ILE A 393 -4.71 -16.53 8.51
CA ILE A 393 -5.23 -17.00 7.21
C ILE A 393 -5.43 -18.53 7.24
N GLY A 394 -4.42 -19.30 7.66
CA GLY A 394 -4.50 -20.76 7.71
C GLY A 394 -5.60 -21.26 8.64
N MET A 395 -5.71 -20.65 9.82
CA MET A 395 -6.74 -21.00 10.82
C MET A 395 -8.16 -20.65 10.35
N ARG A 396 -8.37 -19.45 9.79
CA ARG A 396 -9.67 -19.01 9.25
C ARG A 396 -10.08 -19.81 8.02
N PHE A 397 -9.13 -20.12 7.15
CA PHE A 397 -9.34 -21.03 6.03
C PHE A 397 -9.79 -22.41 6.51
N GLY A 398 -9.04 -23.01 7.44
CA GLY A 398 -9.38 -24.30 8.04
C GLY A 398 -10.75 -24.29 8.72
N THR A 399 -11.06 -23.25 9.48
CA THR A 399 -12.36 -23.09 10.16
C THR A 399 -13.51 -23.00 9.16
N CYS A 400 -13.35 -22.22 8.08
CA CYS A 400 -14.34 -22.12 7.00
C CYS A 400 -14.52 -23.47 6.29
N TYR A 401 -13.43 -24.15 5.91
CA TYR A 401 -13.55 -25.42 5.17
C TYR A 401 -13.99 -26.60 6.05
N CYS A 402 -13.78 -26.53 7.36
CA CYS A 402 -14.42 -27.43 8.32
C CYS A 402 -15.94 -27.23 8.40
N LEU A 403 -16.45 -26.00 8.19
CA LEU A 403 -17.88 -25.78 8.04
C LEU A 403 -18.36 -26.35 6.70
N VAL A 404 -17.67 -26.03 5.60
CA VAL A 404 -17.97 -26.49 4.24
C VAL A 404 -17.99 -28.01 4.11
N SER A 405 -17.14 -28.73 4.84
CA SER A 405 -17.09 -30.19 4.76
C SER A 405 -18.44 -30.83 5.11
N PHE A 406 -19.20 -30.26 6.06
CA PHE A 406 -20.54 -30.76 6.37
C PHE A 406 -21.52 -30.62 5.20
N ALA A 407 -21.41 -29.54 4.41
CA ALA A 407 -22.18 -29.40 3.17
C ALA A 407 -21.85 -30.54 2.19
N THR A 408 -20.56 -30.83 2.00
CA THR A 408 -20.12 -31.89 1.08
C THR A 408 -20.46 -33.31 1.55
N LEU A 409 -20.58 -33.51 2.87
CA LEU A 409 -20.96 -34.80 3.45
C LEU A 409 -22.42 -35.15 3.14
N ILE A 410 -23.31 -34.17 3.24
CA ILE A 410 -24.76 -34.40 3.12
C ILE A 410 -25.28 -34.25 1.69
N CYS A 411 -24.57 -33.52 0.81
CA CYS A 411 -25.14 -33.10 -0.47
C CYS A 411 -25.38 -34.26 -1.45
N ILE A 412 -24.47 -35.24 -1.51
CA ILE A 412 -24.59 -36.40 -2.41
C ILE A 412 -25.71 -37.34 -1.94
N PRO A 413 -25.78 -37.79 -0.66
CA PRO A 413 -26.88 -38.64 -0.20
C PRO A 413 -28.25 -37.97 -0.32
N ILE A 414 -28.38 -36.69 0.08
CA ILE A 414 -29.65 -35.96 -0.02
C ILE A 414 -30.08 -35.83 -1.48
N GLY A 415 -29.16 -35.43 -2.37
CA GLY A 415 -29.51 -35.26 -3.78
C GLY A 415 -29.79 -36.58 -4.49
N GLY A 416 -29.15 -37.68 -4.09
CA GLY A 416 -29.48 -39.04 -4.57
C GLY A 416 -30.90 -39.46 -4.19
N GLU A 417 -31.27 -39.31 -2.90
CA GLU A 417 -32.62 -39.60 -2.41
C GLU A 417 -33.68 -38.71 -3.07
N MET A 418 -33.40 -37.40 -3.23
CA MET A 418 -34.29 -36.48 -3.93
C MET A 418 -34.49 -36.91 -5.38
N LEU A 419 -33.42 -37.32 -6.07
CA LEU A 419 -33.48 -37.79 -7.44
C LEU A 419 -34.32 -39.07 -7.58
N GLU A 420 -34.37 -39.92 -6.56
CA GLU A 420 -35.19 -41.14 -6.51
C GLU A 420 -36.66 -40.86 -6.16
N ARG A 421 -36.95 -40.04 -5.14
CA ARG A 421 -38.33 -39.85 -4.64
C ARG A 421 -39.14 -38.76 -5.31
N VAL A 422 -38.50 -37.63 -5.63
CA VAL A 422 -39.18 -36.41 -6.12
C VAL A 422 -38.83 -36.07 -7.57
N GLY A 423 -37.78 -36.69 -8.12
CA GLY A 423 -37.49 -36.66 -9.56
C GLY A 423 -36.54 -35.54 -10.00
N ALA A 424 -36.09 -35.65 -11.25
CA ALA A 424 -34.94 -34.92 -11.79
C ALA A 424 -35.15 -33.39 -11.88
N GLN A 425 -36.35 -32.92 -12.22
CA GLN A 425 -36.62 -31.48 -12.31
C GLN A 425 -36.58 -30.77 -10.95
N ILE A 426 -37.11 -31.40 -9.90
CA ILE A 426 -37.10 -30.82 -8.54
C ILE A 426 -35.67 -30.69 -8.02
N VAL A 427 -34.79 -31.65 -8.35
CA VAL A 427 -33.36 -31.56 -8.02
C VAL A 427 -32.71 -30.34 -8.67
N VAL A 428 -33.00 -30.06 -9.95
CA VAL A 428 -32.47 -28.88 -10.66
C VAL A 428 -32.94 -27.58 -10.02
N VAL A 429 -34.22 -27.49 -9.64
CA VAL A 429 -34.77 -26.32 -8.94
C VAL A 429 -34.10 -26.15 -7.58
N TRP A 430 -33.92 -27.23 -6.83
CA TRP A 430 -33.23 -27.20 -5.54
C TRP A 430 -31.79 -26.68 -5.68
N LEU A 431 -31.02 -27.19 -6.65
CA LEU A 431 -29.66 -26.70 -6.93
C LEU A 431 -29.66 -25.21 -7.26
N GLY A 432 -30.56 -24.76 -8.14
CA GLY A 432 -30.70 -23.35 -8.50
C GLY A 432 -31.06 -22.46 -7.29
N CYS A 433 -31.97 -22.92 -6.42
CA CYS A 433 -32.35 -22.21 -5.20
C CYS A 433 -31.19 -22.10 -4.21
N VAL A 434 -30.43 -23.18 -3.98
CA VAL A 434 -29.23 -23.15 -3.13
C VAL A 434 -28.22 -22.13 -3.66
N LEU A 435 -28.04 -22.07 -4.99
CA LEU A 435 -27.13 -21.13 -5.62
C LEU A 435 -27.63 -19.67 -5.51
N CYS A 436 -28.94 -19.43 -5.61
CA CYS A 436 -29.55 -18.12 -5.33
C CYS A 436 -29.30 -17.67 -3.88
N VAL A 437 -29.45 -18.58 -2.91
CA VAL A 437 -29.13 -18.29 -1.50
C VAL A 437 -27.65 -17.95 -1.36
N SER A 438 -26.76 -18.72 -1.99
CA SER A 438 -25.33 -18.40 -2.03
C SER A 438 -25.08 -17.00 -2.61
N MET A 439 -25.70 -16.65 -3.74
CA MET A 439 -25.59 -15.33 -4.37
C MET A 439 -25.99 -14.20 -3.41
N LEU A 440 -27.12 -14.36 -2.70
CA LEU A 440 -27.59 -13.39 -1.70
C LEU A 440 -26.58 -13.25 -0.56
N LEU A 441 -26.02 -14.37 -0.07
CA LEU A 441 -25.02 -14.36 1.00
C LEU A 441 -23.69 -13.71 0.55
N PHE A 442 -23.27 -13.89 -0.71
CA PHE A 442 -22.10 -13.18 -1.24
C PHE A 442 -22.39 -11.68 -1.44
N LEU A 443 -23.61 -11.31 -1.84
CA LEU A 443 -24.04 -9.90 -1.90
C LEU A 443 -24.07 -9.26 -0.51
N THR A 444 -24.55 -9.96 0.53
CA THR A 444 -24.52 -9.45 1.91
C THR A 444 -23.09 -9.40 2.46
N ALA A 445 -22.24 -10.39 2.15
CA ALA A 445 -20.81 -10.34 2.49
C ALA A 445 -20.13 -9.13 1.82
N ARG A 446 -20.45 -8.83 0.55
CA ARG A 446 -19.99 -7.63 -0.15
C ARG A 446 -20.45 -6.36 0.55
N TRP A 447 -21.74 -6.30 0.91
CA TRP A 447 -22.34 -5.15 1.58
C TRP A 447 -21.71 -4.89 2.95
N ALA A 448 -21.46 -5.95 3.72
CA ALA A 448 -20.73 -5.88 4.99
C ALA A 448 -19.27 -5.42 4.81
N CYS A 449 -18.61 -5.76 3.70
CA CYS A 449 -17.27 -5.26 3.39
C CYS A 449 -17.23 -3.77 3.00
N LEU A 450 -18.39 -3.16 2.68
CA LEU A 450 -18.54 -1.74 2.35
C LEU A 450 -19.14 -0.93 3.51
N ASP A 451 -18.99 -1.40 4.74
CA ASP A 451 -19.58 -0.80 5.95
C ASP A 451 -21.09 -0.52 5.79
N TYR A 452 -21.79 -1.45 5.14
CA TYR A 452 -23.23 -1.38 4.85
C TYR A 452 -23.66 -0.21 3.95
N LYS A 453 -22.75 0.31 3.10
CA LYS A 453 -23.06 1.32 2.08
C LYS A 453 -23.10 0.70 0.68
N TRP A 454 -24.15 1.00 -0.10
CA TRP A 454 -24.31 0.48 -1.46
C TRP A 454 -23.67 1.44 -2.49
N GLY A 455 -22.71 0.91 -3.27
CA GLY A 455 -22.10 1.60 -4.40
C GLY A 455 -21.65 0.61 -5.49
N TRP A 456 -22.02 0.88 -6.73
CA TRP A 456 -21.59 0.15 -7.92
C TRP A 456 -20.49 0.94 -8.64
N THR A 457 -19.28 0.93 -8.09
CA THR A 457 -18.11 1.50 -8.76
C THR A 457 -17.46 0.42 -9.64
N MET A 458 -17.71 0.50 -10.94
CA MET A 458 -16.90 -0.18 -11.96
C MET A 458 -15.44 0.22 -11.79
N LYS A 459 -14.52 -0.75 -11.89
CA LYS A 459 -13.09 -0.55 -11.64
C LYS A 459 -12.40 0.25 -12.76
N ARG A 460 -12.72 1.54 -12.86
CA ARG A 460 -11.87 2.61 -13.38
C ARG A 460 -11.61 3.51 -12.18
N HIS A 461 -10.38 3.47 -11.64
CA HIS A 461 -9.97 4.10 -10.37
C HIS A 461 -10.50 3.48 -9.07
N LEU A 462 -10.19 2.19 -8.88
CA LEU A 462 -10.28 1.50 -7.58
C LEU A 462 -8.98 0.75 -7.28
N TYR A 463 -7.84 1.41 -7.50
CA TYR A 463 -6.68 1.23 -6.63
C TYR A 463 -6.84 2.03 -5.32
N THR A 464 -7.89 2.87 -5.22
CA THR A 464 -8.04 3.90 -4.19
C THR A 464 -9.16 3.68 -3.18
N ALA A 465 -10.11 2.74 -3.34
CA ALA A 465 -11.22 2.60 -2.36
C ALA A 465 -11.65 1.18 -1.96
N ALA A 466 -10.91 0.11 -2.33
CA ALA A 466 -11.15 -1.26 -1.81
C ALA A 466 -10.07 -1.72 -0.81
N TYR A 467 -9.08 -0.86 -0.55
CA TYR A 467 -8.64 -0.70 0.82
C TYR A 467 -9.77 0.08 1.49
N GLY A 468 -10.62 -0.57 2.30
CA GLY A 468 -10.91 0.09 3.56
C GLY A 468 -9.55 0.50 4.11
N THR A 469 -9.43 1.68 4.70
CA THR A 469 -8.22 2.04 5.39
C THR A 469 -7.92 1.04 6.54
N MET A 470 -7.53 -0.21 6.26
CA MET A 470 -6.13 -0.52 6.40
C MET A 470 -5.37 0.33 5.38
N THR A 471 -5.23 1.61 5.72
CA THR A 471 -3.86 2.10 5.79
C THR A 471 -3.16 0.95 6.52
N SER A 472 -2.26 0.22 5.84
CA SER A 472 -1.05 -0.16 6.57
C SER A 472 -0.73 1.12 7.32
N PRO A 473 -0.91 1.19 8.66
CA PRO A 473 -1.10 2.45 9.37
C PRO A 473 -0.10 3.40 8.76
N THR A 474 -0.59 4.37 7.96
CA THR A 474 0.26 5.06 6.99
C THR A 474 1.31 5.66 7.84
N THR A 475 2.52 5.12 7.76
CA THR A 475 3.43 5.28 8.89
C THR A 475 3.68 6.78 8.97
N PRO A 476 3.30 7.42 10.10
CA PRO A 476 3.45 8.85 10.20
C PRO A 476 4.87 9.23 9.81
N THR A 477 4.99 10.20 8.92
CA THR A 477 6.28 10.64 8.40
C THR A 477 6.59 11.98 9.02
N TYR A 478 7.79 12.10 9.55
CA TYR A 478 8.23 13.28 10.24
C TYR A 478 9.45 13.87 9.56
N VAL A 479 9.51 15.19 9.47
CA VAL A 479 10.74 15.93 9.23
C VAL A 479 11.47 16.00 10.57
N LEU A 480 12.60 15.30 10.65
CA LEU A 480 13.41 15.21 11.86
C LEU A 480 14.55 16.23 11.88
N GLY A 481 15.11 16.57 10.72
CA GLY A 481 16.12 17.61 10.61
C GLY A 481 16.09 18.32 9.27
N VAL A 482 16.48 19.59 9.26
CA VAL A 482 16.50 20.46 8.09
C VAL A 482 17.78 21.27 8.06
N GLY A 483 18.21 21.67 6.86
CA GLY A 483 19.39 22.50 6.69
C GLY A 483 19.40 23.17 5.33
N MET A 484 19.93 24.38 5.25
CA MET A 484 20.09 25.07 3.97
C MET A 484 21.32 25.97 3.94
N THR A 485 21.75 26.28 2.72
CA THR A 485 22.76 27.31 2.44
C THR A 485 22.10 28.67 2.34
N GLU A 486 22.88 29.74 2.43
CA GLU A 486 22.43 31.03 1.89
C GLU A 486 22.08 30.87 0.41
N PHE A 487 21.05 31.57 -0.04
CA PHE A 487 20.73 31.67 -1.46
C PHE A 487 21.51 32.83 -2.05
N LEU A 488 22.33 32.53 -3.03
CA LEU A 488 23.34 33.43 -3.56
C LEU A 488 22.98 33.86 -4.97
N LYS A 489 23.34 35.10 -5.31
CA LYS A 489 23.27 35.53 -6.70
C LYS A 489 24.18 34.62 -7.57
N PRO A 490 23.74 34.14 -8.75
CA PRO A 490 24.47 33.16 -9.58
C PRO A 490 25.79 33.67 -10.19
N ARG A 491 26.79 33.91 -9.36
CA ARG A 491 28.11 34.42 -9.76
C ARG A 491 29.15 33.31 -9.87
N ARG A 492 28.73 32.04 -9.77
CA ARG A 492 29.61 30.86 -9.70
C ARG A 492 30.64 30.97 -8.57
N THR A 493 30.25 31.61 -7.47
CA THR A 493 31.09 31.72 -6.28
C THR A 493 31.19 30.40 -5.54
N ARG A 494 30.19 29.52 -5.69
CA ARG A 494 30.11 28.19 -5.09
C ARG A 494 29.58 27.18 -6.11
N GLU A 495 29.99 25.93 -5.99
CA GLU A 495 29.58 24.85 -6.88
C GLU A 495 28.54 23.94 -6.23
N TYR A 496 27.68 23.31 -7.03
CA TYR A 496 26.61 22.45 -6.53
C TYR A 496 27.05 21.31 -5.59
N PRO A 497 28.24 20.65 -5.74
CA PRO A 497 28.64 19.60 -4.80
C PRO A 497 28.91 20.15 -3.40
N GLU A 498 29.44 21.38 -3.32
CA GLU A 498 29.74 22.08 -2.07
C GLU A 498 28.42 22.51 -1.39
N LEU A 499 27.51 23.11 -2.16
CA LEU A 499 26.21 23.55 -1.68
C LEU A 499 25.37 22.38 -1.14
N GLY A 500 25.25 21.31 -1.93
CA GLY A 500 24.50 20.11 -1.54
C GLY A 500 25.11 19.38 -0.34
N TYR A 501 26.44 19.37 -0.23
CA TYR A 501 27.13 18.80 0.93
C TYR A 501 26.83 19.59 2.20
N GLU A 502 26.99 20.93 2.18
CA GLU A 502 26.71 21.79 3.34
C GLU A 502 25.27 21.62 3.84
N ALA A 503 24.29 21.67 2.93
CA ALA A 503 22.87 21.51 3.29
C ALA A 503 22.60 20.14 3.92
N GLY A 504 23.14 19.06 3.33
CA GLY A 504 22.98 17.71 3.86
C GLY A 504 23.66 17.49 5.22
N VAL A 505 24.85 18.07 5.43
CA VAL A 505 25.52 18.06 6.75
C VAL A 505 24.64 18.75 7.79
N LYS A 506 24.13 19.96 7.48
CA LYS A 506 23.26 20.71 8.38
C LYS A 506 22.01 19.91 8.77
N ALA A 507 21.33 19.31 7.80
CA ALA A 507 20.12 18.52 8.06
C ALA A 507 20.39 17.26 8.90
N MET A 508 21.51 16.57 8.70
CA MET A 508 21.87 15.38 9.49
C MET A 508 22.32 15.74 10.92
N LEU A 509 23.02 16.88 11.10
CA LEU A 509 23.37 17.40 12.43
C LEU A 509 22.14 17.82 13.22
N ASP A 510 21.20 18.51 12.57
CA ASP A 510 19.91 18.88 13.14
C ASP A 510 19.09 17.63 13.52
N ALA A 511 19.06 16.62 12.65
CA ALA A 511 18.43 15.33 12.92
C ALA A 511 19.17 14.45 13.95
N GLN A 512 20.40 14.84 14.33
CA GLN A 512 21.29 14.09 15.21
C GLN A 512 21.66 12.67 14.74
N ILE A 513 21.73 12.46 13.41
CA ILE A 513 22.04 11.16 12.78
C ILE A 513 23.37 11.21 12.04
N THR A 514 23.81 10.05 11.56
CA THR A 514 24.90 9.93 10.57
C THR A 514 24.37 9.36 9.27
N TYR A 515 25.18 9.41 8.21
CA TYR A 515 24.80 8.83 6.92
C TYR A 515 24.60 7.31 6.95
N ASP A 516 25.10 6.62 7.98
CA ASP A 516 24.82 5.18 8.18
C ASP A 516 23.36 4.91 8.58
N ASP A 517 22.63 5.90 9.11
CA ASP A 517 21.21 5.79 9.40
C ASP A 517 20.34 5.95 8.13
N VAL A 518 20.87 6.60 7.08
CA VAL A 518 20.13 6.93 5.85
C VAL A 518 20.01 5.69 4.98
N GLN A 519 18.78 5.33 4.59
CA GLN A 519 18.48 4.15 3.77
C GLN A 519 18.17 4.50 2.31
N THR A 520 17.83 5.75 2.01
CA THR A 520 17.55 6.23 0.65
C THR A 520 17.91 7.71 0.53
N GLY A 521 18.45 8.11 -0.62
CA GLY A 521 18.68 9.49 -1.00
C GLY A 521 17.72 9.97 -2.08
N VAL A 522 17.26 11.22 -1.98
CA VAL A 522 16.50 11.89 -3.04
C VAL A 522 17.18 13.22 -3.37
N ALA A 523 17.70 13.33 -4.58
CA ALA A 523 18.31 14.53 -5.12
C ALA A 523 17.32 15.28 -6.02
N CYS A 524 17.19 16.58 -5.82
CA CYS A 524 16.20 17.43 -6.52
C CYS A 524 16.92 18.58 -7.23
N TYR A 525 16.98 18.56 -8.56
CA TYR A 525 17.61 19.62 -9.37
C TYR A 525 16.98 19.69 -10.77
N CYS A 526 16.96 20.87 -11.39
CA CYS A 526 16.46 21.05 -12.75
C CYS A 526 17.57 21.10 -13.80
N TYR A 527 18.67 21.79 -13.50
CA TYR A 527 19.76 22.01 -14.45
C TYR A 527 21.01 21.23 -14.05
N GLY A 528 21.44 20.34 -14.92
CA GLY A 528 22.61 19.51 -14.72
C GLY A 528 22.52 18.19 -15.46
N ASP A 529 23.65 17.49 -15.54
CA ASP A 529 23.71 16.17 -16.16
C ASP A 529 22.97 15.12 -15.33
N SER A 530 22.78 13.92 -15.88
CA SER A 530 22.26 12.81 -15.09
C SER A 530 23.18 12.49 -13.91
N CYS A 531 22.59 12.07 -12.79
CA CYS A 531 23.30 11.58 -11.60
C CYS A 531 24.14 12.62 -10.83
N LEU A 532 23.80 13.92 -10.89
CA LEU A 532 24.44 14.93 -10.03
C LEU A 532 24.17 14.68 -8.54
N GLY A 533 23.03 14.05 -8.20
CA GLY A 533 22.72 13.63 -6.83
C GLY A 533 23.76 12.70 -6.27
N GLN A 534 24.15 11.66 -7.01
CA GLN A 534 25.20 10.71 -6.60
C GLN A 534 26.50 11.44 -6.28
N ARG A 535 26.88 12.45 -7.07
CA ARG A 535 28.06 13.27 -6.81
C ARG A 535 28.02 13.95 -5.44
N ILE A 536 26.84 14.39 -4.98
CA ILE A 536 26.65 14.96 -3.63
C ILE A 536 26.62 13.85 -2.57
N PHE A 537 25.74 12.86 -2.72
CA PHE A 537 25.50 11.84 -1.70
C PHE A 537 26.74 10.99 -1.40
N TYR A 538 27.56 10.70 -2.41
CA TYR A 538 28.81 9.94 -2.21
C TYR A 538 29.80 10.64 -1.28
N GLN A 539 29.73 11.97 -1.13
CA GLN A 539 30.54 12.73 -0.17
C GLN A 539 30.24 12.33 1.29
N PHE A 540 29.02 11.89 1.57
CA PHE A 540 28.63 11.37 2.89
C PHE A 540 29.07 9.91 3.09
N GLY A 541 29.06 9.11 2.03
CA GLY A 541 29.57 7.73 2.05
C GLY A 541 29.15 6.91 0.82
N LEU A 542 29.87 5.83 0.54
CA LEU A 542 29.57 4.86 -0.53
C LEU A 542 28.79 3.67 0.05
N THR A 543 27.63 3.94 0.64
CA THR A 543 26.83 2.97 1.43
C THR A 543 25.94 2.05 0.59
N SER A 544 25.99 2.13 -0.75
CA SER A 544 25.14 1.38 -1.69
C SER A 544 23.63 1.64 -1.60
N ILE A 545 23.21 2.70 -0.90
CA ILE A 545 21.80 3.08 -0.82
C ILE A 545 21.25 3.52 -2.18
N PRO A 546 19.96 3.32 -2.46
CA PRO A 546 19.31 3.90 -3.63
C PRO A 546 19.31 5.44 -3.57
N ILE A 547 19.64 6.07 -4.69
CA ILE A 547 19.61 7.53 -4.86
C ILE A 547 18.77 7.87 -6.08
N PHE A 548 17.68 8.60 -5.87
CA PHE A 548 16.78 9.06 -6.93
C PHE A 548 17.08 10.51 -7.30
N ASN A 549 17.23 10.79 -8.60
CA ASN A 549 17.37 12.15 -9.11
C ASN A 549 16.02 12.56 -9.70
N THR A 550 15.45 13.66 -9.23
CA THR A 550 14.09 14.09 -9.57
C THR A 550 14.06 15.52 -10.09
N ASN A 551 13.15 15.79 -11.03
CA ASN A 551 12.85 17.12 -11.52
C ASN A 551 11.35 17.25 -11.85
N ASN A 552 10.80 18.43 -11.60
CA ASN A 552 9.42 18.81 -11.91
C ASN A 552 9.30 20.34 -12.00
N ALA A 553 10.19 20.96 -12.78
CA ALA A 553 10.37 22.41 -12.84
C ALA A 553 10.54 23.04 -11.43
N CYS A 554 9.93 24.18 -11.16
CA CYS A 554 10.05 24.88 -9.87
C CYS A 554 9.47 24.09 -8.67
N ALA A 555 8.69 23.03 -8.92
CA ALA A 555 8.16 22.11 -7.90
C ALA A 555 9.11 20.94 -7.53
N THR A 556 10.34 20.96 -8.05
CA THR A 556 11.30 19.85 -7.92
C THR A 556 11.62 19.48 -6.47
N GLY A 557 11.89 20.47 -5.61
CA GLY A 557 12.19 20.21 -4.19
C GLY A 557 11.04 19.51 -3.46
N SER A 558 9.81 19.99 -3.63
CA SER A 558 8.64 19.39 -2.99
C SER A 558 8.21 18.08 -3.63
N THR A 559 8.52 17.85 -4.91
CA THR A 559 8.38 16.53 -5.54
C THR A 559 9.28 15.50 -4.87
N GLY A 560 10.51 15.88 -4.51
CA GLY A 560 11.41 15.03 -3.74
C GLY A 560 10.89 14.73 -2.33
N LEU A 561 10.36 15.73 -1.63
CA LEU A 561 9.69 15.54 -0.33
C LEU A 561 8.47 14.60 -0.46
N TYR A 562 7.69 14.75 -1.52
CA TYR A 562 6.53 13.89 -1.81
C TYR A 562 6.94 12.44 -2.05
N LEU A 563 8.00 12.23 -2.83
CA LEU A 563 8.55 10.90 -3.08
C LEU A 563 9.06 10.25 -1.78
N ALA A 564 9.84 11.00 -0.98
CA ALA A 564 10.38 10.52 0.29
C ALA A 564 9.28 10.16 1.30
N ARG A 565 8.27 11.05 1.47
CA ARG A 565 7.10 10.76 2.31
C ARG A 565 6.37 9.52 1.83
N THR A 566 6.14 9.40 0.53
CA THR A 566 5.45 8.23 -0.04
C THR A 566 6.21 6.95 0.24
N MET A 567 7.54 6.94 0.11
CA MET A 567 8.37 5.77 0.44
C MET A 567 8.26 5.39 1.92
N ILE A 568 8.36 6.35 2.85
CA ILE A 568 8.24 6.11 4.29
C ILE A 568 6.85 5.62 4.67
N GLN A 569 5.79 6.27 4.18
CA GLN A 569 4.40 5.89 4.46
C GLN A 569 4.06 4.47 4.01
N ARG A 570 4.79 3.96 3.02
CA ARG A 570 4.64 2.61 2.46
C ARG A 570 5.65 1.61 3.02
N GLY A 571 6.47 2.00 4.00
CA GLY A 571 7.45 1.14 4.66
C GLY A 571 8.64 0.76 3.78
N ALA A 572 8.93 1.52 2.73
CA ALA A 572 10.07 1.25 1.84
C ALA A 572 11.41 1.69 2.46
N ALA A 573 11.39 2.67 3.37
CA ALA A 573 12.52 3.11 4.16
C ALA A 573 12.03 3.81 5.44
N ASP A 574 12.84 3.79 6.49
CA ASP A 574 12.60 4.44 7.78
C ASP A 574 13.33 5.78 7.94
N CYS A 575 14.38 6.03 7.15
CA CYS A 575 15.14 7.27 7.15
C CYS A 575 15.61 7.62 5.73
N ILE A 576 15.17 8.77 5.23
CA ILE A 576 15.45 9.27 3.88
C ILE A 576 16.04 10.68 3.99
N LEU A 577 17.15 10.92 3.29
CA LEU A 577 17.73 12.25 3.13
C LEU A 577 17.32 12.81 1.76
N VAL A 578 16.65 13.97 1.77
CA VAL A 578 16.27 14.73 0.58
C VAL A 578 17.21 15.93 0.47
N VAL A 579 17.85 16.13 -0.68
CA VAL A 579 18.73 17.27 -0.97
C VAL A 579 18.29 17.94 -2.26
N GLY A 580 17.74 19.14 -2.15
CA GLY A 580 17.44 20.01 -3.28
C GLY A 580 18.56 21.02 -3.49
N PHE A 581 18.97 21.23 -4.74
CA PHE A 581 20.04 22.16 -5.08
C PHE A 581 19.86 22.71 -6.49
N GLU A 582 20.43 23.89 -6.74
CA GLU A 582 20.50 24.47 -8.08
C GLU A 582 21.77 25.31 -8.22
N GLN A 583 22.35 25.28 -9.42
CA GLN A 583 23.43 26.19 -9.84
C GLN A 583 23.01 26.85 -11.16
N MET A 584 22.48 28.06 -11.07
CA MET A 584 21.80 28.77 -12.15
C MET A 584 22.76 29.69 -12.93
N ARG A 585 22.21 30.33 -13.97
CA ARG A 585 22.87 31.43 -14.69
C ARG A 585 22.24 32.77 -14.29
N PRO A 586 22.99 33.89 -14.34
CA PRO A 586 22.41 35.22 -14.19
C PRO A 586 21.34 35.51 -15.25
N GLY A 587 20.30 36.24 -14.84
CA GLY A 587 19.25 36.73 -15.74
C GLY A 587 18.02 35.83 -15.80
N ALA A 588 17.13 36.10 -16.74
CA ALA A 588 15.88 35.36 -16.88
C ALA A 588 16.12 33.88 -17.25
N ILE A 589 15.27 33.00 -16.72
CA ILE A 589 15.30 31.56 -17.01
C ILE A 589 15.02 31.32 -18.50
N LYS A 590 15.91 30.57 -19.17
CA LYS A 590 15.79 30.16 -20.58
C LYS A 590 15.87 28.64 -20.69
N SER A 591 15.31 28.09 -21.77
CA SER A 591 15.62 26.70 -22.12
C SER A 591 17.10 26.62 -22.48
N VAL A 592 17.79 25.59 -21.98
CA VAL A 592 19.17 25.27 -22.37
C VAL A 592 19.23 24.27 -23.53
N TRP A 593 18.09 23.65 -23.87
CA TRP A 593 17.96 22.76 -25.02
C TRP A 593 17.12 23.44 -26.10
N ASP A 594 17.70 23.60 -27.28
CA ASP A 594 17.10 24.18 -28.49
C ASP A 594 16.91 23.14 -29.61
N ASP A 595 17.36 21.91 -29.40
CA ASP A 595 17.36 20.80 -30.34
C ASP A 595 16.14 19.87 -30.23
N ARG A 596 15.15 20.23 -29.40
CA ARG A 596 13.97 19.40 -29.10
C ARG A 596 12.74 20.21 -28.69
N PRO A 597 11.52 19.62 -28.76
CA PRO A 597 10.31 20.30 -28.32
C PRO A 597 10.37 20.76 -26.85
N SER A 598 9.91 21.99 -26.61
CA SER A 598 9.78 22.56 -25.27
C SER A 598 8.64 21.90 -24.49
N SER A 599 8.87 21.56 -23.22
CA SER A 599 7.85 20.98 -22.33
C SER A 599 6.62 21.87 -22.14
N VAL A 600 6.80 23.20 -22.23
CA VAL A 600 5.73 24.21 -22.14
C VAL A 600 5.30 24.73 -23.52
N GLY A 601 5.73 24.09 -24.62
CA GLY A 601 5.49 24.55 -25.99
C GLY A 601 4.02 24.81 -26.31
N PRO A 602 3.11 23.82 -26.14
CA PRO A 602 1.67 24.01 -26.40
C PRO A 602 1.05 25.12 -25.55
N SER A 603 1.38 25.18 -24.26
CA SER A 603 0.88 26.23 -23.38
C SER A 603 1.41 27.61 -23.75
N THR A 604 2.64 27.68 -24.29
CA THR A 604 3.24 28.94 -24.75
C THR A 604 2.55 29.41 -26.02
N ALA A 605 2.29 28.50 -26.96
CA ALA A 605 1.55 28.80 -28.17
C ALA A 605 0.14 29.33 -27.85
N LEU A 606 -0.58 28.70 -26.91
CA LEU A 606 -1.89 29.17 -26.49
C LEU A 606 -1.84 30.56 -25.84
N MET A 607 -0.83 30.83 -25.01
CA MET A 607 -0.62 32.15 -24.41
C MET A 607 -0.36 33.21 -25.48
N GLU A 608 0.54 32.93 -26.44
CA GLU A 608 0.87 33.85 -27.55
C GLU A 608 -0.34 34.08 -28.47
N GLU A 609 -1.15 33.06 -28.73
CA GLU A 609 -2.39 33.17 -29.52
C GLU A 609 -3.45 34.03 -28.81
N THR A 610 -3.58 33.88 -27.49
CA THR A 610 -4.65 34.52 -26.71
C THR A 610 -4.30 35.96 -26.32
N PHE A 611 -3.04 36.22 -25.97
CA PHE A 611 -2.60 37.50 -25.38
C PHE A 611 -1.57 38.24 -26.24
N GLY A 612 -1.15 37.67 -27.36
CA GLY A 612 -0.10 38.21 -28.21
C GLY A 612 1.30 37.82 -27.75
N LYS A 613 2.25 37.91 -28.68
CA LYS A 613 3.66 37.66 -28.43
C LYS A 613 4.39 38.96 -28.14
N HIS A 614 5.11 39.02 -27.02
CA HIS A 614 5.88 40.20 -26.60
C HIS A 614 7.38 39.90 -26.44
N PRO A 615 8.26 40.92 -26.53
CA PRO A 615 9.70 40.78 -26.36
C PRO A 615 10.16 40.62 -24.89
N SER A 616 9.22 40.57 -23.92
CA SER A 616 9.52 40.33 -22.50
C SER A 616 9.86 38.86 -22.20
N PRO A 617 10.52 38.54 -21.07
CA PRO A 617 10.76 37.15 -20.68
C PRO A 617 9.46 36.33 -20.60
N ARG A 618 9.47 35.11 -21.17
CA ARG A 618 8.28 34.25 -21.29
C ARG A 618 7.54 34.04 -19.96
N ASN A 619 8.25 33.72 -18.87
CA ASN A 619 7.59 33.48 -17.59
C ASN A 619 6.92 34.76 -17.06
N ALA A 620 7.54 35.94 -17.23
CA ALA A 620 6.91 37.20 -16.85
C ALA A 620 5.63 37.46 -17.66
N GLN A 621 5.56 37.02 -18.92
CA GLN A 621 4.34 37.10 -19.72
C GLN A 621 3.23 36.20 -19.14
N TYR A 622 3.52 34.94 -18.77
CA TYR A 622 2.54 34.04 -18.14
C TYR A 622 1.88 34.69 -16.92
N PHE A 623 2.69 35.08 -15.94
CA PHE A 623 2.18 35.59 -14.67
C PHE A 623 1.61 37.01 -14.79
N GLY A 624 2.16 37.87 -15.65
CA GLY A 624 1.61 39.21 -15.86
C GLY A 624 0.29 39.18 -16.63
N ASN A 625 0.12 38.28 -17.61
CA ASN A 625 -1.18 38.07 -18.27
C ASN A 625 -2.22 37.58 -17.27
N ALA A 626 -1.86 36.66 -16.37
CA ALA A 626 -2.74 36.21 -15.30
C ALA A 626 -3.12 37.35 -14.34
N GLY A 627 -2.15 38.20 -13.97
CA GLY A 627 -2.40 39.40 -13.18
C GLY A 627 -3.37 40.36 -13.87
N ARG A 628 -3.18 40.64 -15.17
CA ARG A 628 -4.08 41.50 -15.96
C ARG A 628 -5.49 40.91 -16.05
N GLU A 629 -5.62 39.61 -16.26
CA GLU A 629 -6.92 38.93 -16.25
C GLU A 629 -7.58 39.05 -14.88
N TYR A 630 -6.84 38.88 -13.78
CA TYR A 630 -7.35 39.04 -12.43
C TYR A 630 -7.82 40.48 -12.14
N MET A 631 -7.07 41.49 -12.60
CA MET A 631 -7.48 42.90 -12.53
C MET A 631 -8.80 43.15 -13.27
N GLN A 632 -8.92 42.63 -14.50
CA GLN A 632 -10.11 42.77 -15.32
C GLN A 632 -11.34 42.08 -14.71
N LYS A 633 -11.16 40.87 -14.15
CA LYS A 633 -12.26 40.08 -13.59
C LYS A 633 -12.71 40.57 -12.22
N TYR A 634 -11.78 41.00 -11.37
CA TYR A 634 -12.04 41.17 -9.95
C TYR A 634 -11.73 42.56 -9.38
N GLY A 635 -11.21 43.49 -10.20
CA GLY A 635 -10.96 44.87 -9.78
C GLY A 635 -9.70 45.07 -8.92
N ALA A 636 -8.77 44.11 -8.96
CA ALA A 636 -7.42 44.31 -8.41
C ALA A 636 -6.70 45.44 -9.16
N LYS A 637 -5.77 46.11 -8.47
CA LYS A 637 -4.94 47.19 -9.02
C LYS A 637 -3.46 46.80 -8.98
N ALA A 638 -2.62 47.52 -9.72
CA ALA A 638 -1.18 47.24 -9.78
C ALA A 638 -0.51 47.32 -8.40
N GLU A 639 -1.01 48.21 -7.53
CA GLU A 639 -0.57 48.42 -6.16
C GLU A 639 -0.78 47.16 -5.30
N ASP A 640 -1.83 46.37 -5.55
CA ASP A 640 -2.09 45.13 -4.78
C ASP A 640 -1.00 44.08 -5.04
N PHE A 641 -0.47 44.02 -6.27
CA PHE A 641 0.65 43.14 -6.62
C PHE A 641 1.98 43.68 -6.09
N ALA A 642 2.18 44.99 -6.13
CA ALA A 642 3.38 45.62 -5.59
C ALA A 642 3.46 45.50 -4.06
N GLU A 643 2.32 45.53 -3.37
CA GLU A 643 2.25 45.38 -1.91
C GLU A 643 2.71 44.00 -1.44
N ILE A 644 2.37 42.93 -2.18
CA ILE A 644 2.90 41.58 -1.93
C ILE A 644 4.44 41.56 -1.96
N ALA A 645 5.04 42.21 -2.96
CA ALA A 645 6.49 42.27 -3.07
C ALA A 645 7.09 43.12 -1.93
N ARG A 646 6.46 44.23 -1.57
CA ARG A 646 6.85 45.06 -0.42
C ARG A 646 6.90 44.24 0.87
N VAL A 647 5.84 43.46 1.14
CA VAL A 647 5.74 42.55 2.30
C VAL A 647 6.84 41.49 2.25
N SER A 648 7.08 40.88 1.09
CA SER A 648 8.15 39.88 0.91
C SER A 648 9.54 40.45 1.23
N HIS A 649 9.87 41.65 0.72
CA HIS A 649 11.14 42.31 1.00
C HIS A 649 11.26 42.73 2.48
N GLU A 650 10.16 43.14 3.10
CA GLU A 650 10.09 43.48 4.53
C GLU A 650 10.35 42.24 5.41
N HIS A 651 9.70 41.11 5.13
CA HIS A 651 9.93 39.83 5.81
C HIS A 651 11.39 39.36 5.68
N SER A 652 12.00 39.58 4.51
CA SER A 652 13.35 39.10 4.18
C SER A 652 14.46 39.66 5.07
N GLN A 653 14.27 40.83 5.69
CA GLN A 653 15.26 41.47 6.56
C GLN A 653 15.68 40.55 7.73
N ARG A 654 14.71 39.76 8.22
CA ARG A 654 14.85 38.81 9.32
C ARG A 654 15.38 37.44 8.89
N ASN A 655 15.56 37.20 7.60
CA ASN A 655 16.04 35.91 7.11
C ASN A 655 17.53 36.00 6.68
N PRO A 656 18.46 35.37 7.42
CA PRO A 656 19.88 35.39 7.06
C PRO A 656 20.19 34.63 5.76
N TYR A 657 19.32 33.71 5.33
CA TYR A 657 19.51 32.92 4.10
C TYR A 657 19.04 33.64 2.84
N SER A 658 18.45 34.82 2.98
CA SER A 658 17.81 35.54 1.88
C SER A 658 18.83 36.26 1.01
N GLN A 659 18.76 36.09 -0.32
CA GLN A 659 19.64 36.77 -1.26
C GLN A 659 19.49 38.30 -1.18
N PHE A 660 18.27 38.79 -0.97
CA PHE A 660 17.98 40.20 -0.72
C PHE A 660 17.42 40.37 0.68
N ARG A 661 17.94 41.37 1.41
CA ARG A 661 17.53 41.72 2.78
C ARG A 661 17.20 43.21 2.92
N THR A 662 17.01 43.88 1.79
CA THR A 662 16.66 45.30 1.71
C THR A 662 15.14 45.39 1.73
N ALA A 663 14.56 46.20 2.61
CA ALA A 663 13.15 46.56 2.47
C ALA A 663 13.01 47.71 1.48
N TYR A 664 11.89 47.70 0.78
CA TYR A 664 11.50 48.75 -0.14
C TYR A 664 10.14 49.30 0.28
N THR A 665 9.91 50.57 0.01
CA THR A 665 8.59 51.19 0.07
C THR A 665 7.72 50.71 -1.09
N LEU A 666 6.40 50.86 -0.98
CA LEU A 666 5.47 50.52 -2.06
C LEU A 666 5.80 51.30 -3.35
N ASP A 667 6.11 52.59 -3.20
CA ASP A 667 6.47 53.48 -4.31
C ASP A 667 7.77 53.05 -5.00
N GLU A 668 8.78 52.59 -4.26
CA GLU A 668 10.01 52.07 -4.85
C GLU A 668 9.75 50.78 -5.65
N VAL A 669 8.87 49.91 -5.17
CA VAL A 669 8.48 48.69 -5.90
C VAL A 669 7.75 49.04 -7.19
N LEU A 670 6.78 49.96 -7.13
CA LEU A 670 5.99 50.44 -8.28
C LEU A 670 6.85 51.15 -9.33
N ASN A 671 7.81 51.98 -8.89
CA ASN A 671 8.70 52.74 -9.78
C ASN A 671 9.92 51.94 -10.26
N SER A 672 10.12 50.71 -9.78
CA SER A 672 11.19 49.85 -10.29
C SER A 672 10.91 49.42 -11.74
N THR A 673 11.97 49.04 -12.47
CA THR A 673 11.89 48.72 -13.91
C THR A 673 10.75 47.75 -14.24
N THR A 674 9.80 48.16 -15.07
CA THR A 674 8.73 47.29 -15.56
C THR A 674 9.31 46.16 -16.41
N ILE A 675 8.92 44.92 -16.10
CA ILE A 675 9.33 43.73 -16.89
C ILE A 675 8.21 43.34 -17.84
N TYR A 676 6.99 43.24 -17.32
CA TYR A 676 5.77 42.99 -18.09
C TYR A 676 4.56 43.32 -17.20
N ALA A 677 3.78 44.35 -17.55
CA ALA A 677 2.75 44.90 -16.69
C ALA A 677 1.75 43.82 -16.18
N PRO A 678 1.36 43.83 -14.89
CA PRO A 678 1.69 44.84 -13.85
C PRO A 678 3.04 44.61 -13.13
N LEU A 679 3.84 43.65 -13.58
CA LEU A 679 5.04 43.20 -12.86
C LEU A 679 6.25 44.11 -13.14
N THR A 680 6.82 44.62 -12.04
CA THR A 680 8.09 45.32 -12.00
C THR A 680 9.21 44.39 -11.53
N LYS A 681 10.47 44.83 -11.66
CA LYS A 681 11.66 44.03 -11.33
C LYS A 681 11.65 43.54 -9.89
N LEU A 682 11.22 44.38 -8.94
CA LEU A 682 11.15 44.01 -7.52
C LEU A 682 9.99 43.06 -7.18
N GLN A 683 9.08 42.82 -8.12
CA GLN A 683 7.99 41.84 -8.01
C GLN A 683 8.35 40.47 -8.63
N CYS A 684 9.57 40.31 -9.14
CA CYS A 684 10.04 39.10 -9.80
C CYS A 684 11.13 38.43 -8.96
N SER A 685 11.01 37.13 -8.70
CA SER A 685 12.07 36.36 -8.04
C SER A 685 13.39 36.40 -8.84
N PRO A 686 14.55 36.57 -8.18
CA PRO A 686 15.84 36.46 -8.85
C PRO A 686 16.19 35.00 -9.11
N THR A 687 17.03 34.75 -10.10
CA THR A 687 17.76 33.48 -10.18
C THR A 687 18.79 33.41 -9.06
N SER A 688 18.98 32.22 -8.50
CA SER A 688 19.83 32.00 -7.32
C SER A 688 20.53 30.64 -7.36
N ASP A 689 21.74 30.59 -6.83
CA ASP A 689 22.46 29.36 -6.49
C ASP A 689 22.15 29.04 -5.02
N GLY A 690 21.93 27.76 -4.70
CA GLY A 690 21.68 27.37 -3.31
C GLY A 690 21.27 25.91 -3.17
N ALA A 691 21.29 25.42 -1.93
CA ALA A 691 20.83 24.09 -1.57
C ALA A 691 20.06 24.07 -0.24
N ALA A 692 19.15 23.13 -0.12
CA ALA A 692 18.41 22.82 1.10
C ALA A 692 18.21 21.30 1.21
N ALA A 693 18.19 20.80 2.43
CA ALA A 693 18.05 19.37 2.73
C ALA A 693 17.09 19.13 3.89
N ALA A 694 16.46 17.96 3.87
CA ALA A 694 15.57 17.49 4.93
C ALA A 694 15.79 15.99 5.18
N VAL A 695 15.83 15.60 6.45
CA VAL A 695 15.83 14.21 6.91
C VAL A 695 14.39 13.85 7.28
N LEU A 696 13.80 12.92 6.53
CA LEU A 696 12.47 12.40 6.79
C LEU A 696 12.59 11.02 7.43
N VAL A 697 11.78 10.77 8.45
CA VAL A 697 11.82 9.52 9.21
C VAL A 697 10.43 8.94 9.48
N SER A 698 10.37 7.63 9.70
CA SER A 698 9.17 6.91 10.11
C SER A 698 8.89 7.06 11.61
N GLU A 699 7.64 6.78 12.01
CA GLU A 699 7.29 6.65 13.43
C GLU A 699 8.12 5.57 14.14
N ALA A 700 8.50 4.48 13.46
CA ALA A 700 9.35 3.44 14.04
C ALA A 700 10.75 3.97 14.36
N PHE A 701 11.33 4.78 13.47
CA PHE A 701 12.62 5.42 13.69
C PHE A 701 12.60 6.37 14.89
N LEU A 702 11.53 7.18 15.02
CA LEU A 702 11.35 8.09 16.16
C LEU A 702 11.06 7.35 17.47
N ALA A 703 10.24 6.29 17.43
CA ALA A 703 9.96 5.49 18.62
C ALA A 703 11.23 4.84 19.20
N ALA A 704 12.20 4.50 18.34
CA ALA A 704 13.52 4.03 18.76
C ALA A 704 14.43 5.14 19.32
N ARG A 705 14.07 6.43 19.14
CA ARG A 705 14.82 7.60 19.62
C ARG A 705 13.86 8.63 20.27
N PRO A 706 13.21 8.30 21.40
CA PRO A 706 12.17 9.15 22.00
C PRO A 706 12.62 10.57 22.32
N GLN A 707 13.91 10.76 22.62
CA GLN A 707 14.51 12.07 22.88
C GLN A 707 14.42 13.04 21.69
N LEU A 708 14.22 12.53 20.46
CA LEU A 708 14.10 13.35 19.25
C LEU A 708 12.65 13.70 18.89
N ARG A 709 11.66 13.22 19.65
CA ARG A 709 10.24 13.39 19.31
C ARG A 709 9.77 14.84 19.41
N SER A 710 10.31 15.62 20.35
CA SER A 710 9.94 17.02 20.57
C SER A 710 10.35 17.96 19.43
N GLN A 711 11.39 17.61 18.66
CA GLN A 711 11.82 18.36 17.47
C GLN A 711 11.19 17.84 16.17
N ALA A 712 10.51 16.69 16.20
CA ALA A 712 9.93 16.11 15.00
C ALA A 712 8.69 16.88 14.52
N VAL A 713 8.61 17.14 13.21
CA VAL A 713 7.47 17.82 12.58
C VAL A 713 6.76 16.83 11.68
N LEU A 714 5.50 16.52 12.00
CA LEU A 714 4.64 15.61 11.25
C LEU A 714 4.25 16.22 9.89
N ILE A 715 4.41 15.46 8.82
CA ILE A 715 3.79 15.73 7.51
C ILE A 715 2.34 15.21 7.56
N ALA A 716 1.44 16.04 8.11
CA ALA A 716 0.05 15.71 8.38
C ALA A 716 -0.76 15.46 7.10
N GLY A 717 -0.45 16.19 6.03
CA GLY A 717 -1.11 16.04 4.73
C GLY A 717 -0.17 16.42 3.60
N GLN A 718 -0.31 15.77 2.45
CA GLN A 718 0.43 16.17 1.24
C GLN A 718 -0.32 15.73 -0.01
N SER A 719 -0.43 16.63 -0.99
CA SER A 719 -1.10 16.41 -2.26
C SER A 719 -0.20 16.90 -3.40
N LEU A 720 0.05 16.03 -4.37
CA LEU A 720 0.69 16.38 -5.64
C LEU A 720 -0.37 16.33 -6.74
N GLN A 721 -0.52 17.41 -7.49
CA GLN A 721 -1.46 17.51 -8.60
C GLN A 721 -0.73 17.99 -9.87
N THR A 722 -1.21 17.56 -11.03
CA THR A 722 -0.79 18.03 -12.35
C THR A 722 -1.97 18.65 -13.09
N ASP A 723 -1.70 19.22 -14.27
CA ASP A 723 -2.69 19.90 -15.09
C ASP A 723 -3.87 19.00 -15.48
N THR A 724 -5.04 19.64 -15.61
CA THR A 724 -6.25 19.09 -16.23
C THR A 724 -6.48 19.81 -17.56
N PRO A 725 -7.49 19.45 -18.38
CA PRO A 725 -7.83 20.22 -19.58
C PRO A 725 -8.09 21.72 -19.31
N ALA A 726 -8.35 22.13 -18.06
CA ALA A 726 -8.50 23.53 -17.67
C ALA A 726 -7.28 24.39 -18.02
N VAL A 727 -6.06 23.84 -18.06
CA VAL A 727 -4.86 24.61 -18.46
C VAL A 727 -4.96 25.17 -19.88
N TYR A 728 -5.82 24.59 -20.72
CA TYR A 728 -6.07 25.05 -22.09
C TYR A 728 -7.43 25.76 -22.26
N SER A 729 -7.97 26.33 -21.18
CA SER A 729 -9.25 27.09 -21.18
C SER A 729 -9.19 28.47 -21.84
N ARG A 730 -8.00 28.90 -22.30
CA ARG A 730 -7.66 30.28 -22.70
C ARG A 730 -7.66 31.31 -21.55
N SER A 731 -7.79 30.88 -20.29
CA SER A 731 -7.53 31.73 -19.13
C SER A 731 -6.02 31.72 -18.80
N ALA A 732 -5.42 32.91 -18.65
CA ALA A 732 -4.08 33.07 -18.11
C ALA A 732 -3.99 32.69 -16.63
N ILE A 733 -5.08 32.85 -15.85
CA ILE A 733 -5.17 32.36 -14.46
C ILE A 733 -5.01 30.84 -14.41
N ASP A 734 -5.65 30.10 -15.32
CA ASP A 734 -5.50 28.65 -15.39
C ASP A 734 -4.10 28.23 -15.88
N LEU A 735 -3.50 28.98 -16.81
CA LEU A 735 -2.15 28.73 -17.33
C LEU A 735 -1.04 28.79 -16.28
N ILE A 736 -1.27 29.49 -15.16
CA ILE A 736 -0.31 29.58 -14.05
C ILE A 736 -0.59 28.58 -12.92
N GLY A 737 -1.52 27.63 -13.13
CA GLY A 737 -1.76 26.50 -12.25
C GLY A 737 -2.75 26.77 -11.11
N PHE A 738 -3.70 27.69 -11.30
CA PHE A 738 -4.78 27.94 -10.35
C PHE A 738 -5.63 26.69 -10.06
N ASP A 739 -6.11 25.99 -11.11
CA ASP A 739 -6.88 24.74 -10.96
C ASP A 739 -6.09 23.65 -10.21
N MET A 740 -4.81 23.48 -10.56
CA MET A 740 -3.93 22.54 -9.85
C MET A 740 -3.87 22.85 -8.36
N THR A 741 -3.67 24.12 -8.01
CA THR A 741 -3.56 24.58 -6.63
C THR A 741 -4.84 24.35 -5.85
N LYS A 742 -5.99 24.73 -6.43
CA LYS A 742 -7.31 24.55 -5.81
C LYS A 742 -7.59 23.09 -5.47
N ARG A 743 -7.26 22.17 -6.38
CA ARG A 743 -7.41 20.73 -6.14
C ARG A 743 -6.42 20.19 -5.10
N ALA A 744 -5.18 20.70 -5.09
CA ALA A 744 -4.18 20.27 -4.14
C ALA A 744 -4.46 20.74 -2.70
N ALA A 745 -5.09 21.90 -2.55
CA ALA A 745 -5.36 22.55 -1.27
C ALA A 745 -6.70 22.18 -0.62
N ALA A 746 -7.56 21.39 -1.28
CA ALA A 746 -8.94 21.15 -0.87
C ALA A 746 -9.15 20.63 0.58
N ALA A 747 -8.12 20.01 1.19
CA ALA A 747 -8.17 19.47 2.55
C ALA A 747 -7.39 20.30 3.59
N ALA A 748 -6.78 21.43 3.19
CA ALA A 748 -6.04 22.30 4.10
C ALA A 748 -6.96 23.35 4.73
N GLN A 749 -6.96 23.44 6.06
CA GLN A 749 -7.80 24.36 6.84
C GLN A 749 -7.01 24.90 8.04
N ASP A 750 -7.49 25.99 8.64
CA ASP A 750 -6.95 26.61 9.85
C ASP A 750 -5.46 27.02 9.77
N ILE A 751 -5.02 27.45 8.60
CA ILE A 751 -3.62 27.83 8.35
C ILE A 751 -3.35 29.25 8.85
N LYS A 752 -2.32 29.40 9.69
CA LYS A 752 -1.84 30.70 10.20
C LYS A 752 -0.47 31.11 9.67
N VAL A 753 0.30 30.16 9.16
CA VAL A 753 1.58 30.42 8.49
C VAL A 753 1.67 29.61 7.20
N CYS A 754 2.11 30.25 6.12
CA CYS A 754 2.22 29.64 4.80
C CYS A 754 3.55 30.01 4.14
N GLU A 755 4.25 29.04 3.55
CA GLU A 755 5.30 29.31 2.55
C GLU A 755 4.72 28.98 1.17
N LEU A 756 4.43 30.03 0.40
CA LEU A 756 3.76 30.01 -0.89
C LEU A 756 4.77 30.12 -2.04
N HIS A 757 4.35 29.77 -3.26
CA HIS A 757 5.19 29.84 -4.46
C HIS A 757 5.08 31.21 -5.16
N ASP A 758 5.68 32.24 -4.60
CA ASP A 758 5.67 33.62 -5.07
C ASP A 758 6.76 33.90 -6.11
N CYS A 759 6.88 33.09 -7.17
CA CYS A 759 7.87 33.34 -8.22
C CYS A 759 7.70 34.73 -8.88
N PHE A 760 6.46 35.23 -8.88
CA PHE A 760 6.06 36.60 -9.16
C PHE A 760 4.91 36.99 -8.22
N SER A 761 4.77 38.27 -7.88
CA SER A 761 3.69 38.76 -7.02
C SER A 761 2.28 38.41 -7.53
N ALA A 762 2.08 38.39 -8.85
CA ALA A 762 0.82 37.96 -9.46
C ALA A 762 0.46 36.50 -9.14
N ASN A 763 1.46 35.63 -9.04
CA ASN A 763 1.22 34.24 -8.67
C ASN A 763 0.77 34.15 -7.21
N GLU A 764 1.41 34.89 -6.29
CA GLU A 764 0.94 34.92 -4.90
C GLU A 764 -0.49 35.42 -4.78
N LEU A 765 -0.82 36.56 -5.38
CA LEU A 765 -2.18 37.12 -5.31
C LEU A 765 -3.25 36.11 -5.75
N ILE A 766 -3.02 35.47 -6.89
CA ILE A 766 -3.98 34.53 -7.49
C ILE A 766 -4.08 33.25 -6.67
N LEU A 767 -2.97 32.80 -6.08
CA LEU A 767 -2.95 31.57 -5.31
C LEU A 767 -3.43 31.74 -3.86
N LEU A 768 -3.52 32.96 -3.32
CA LEU A 768 -4.27 33.22 -2.08
C LEU A 768 -5.73 32.77 -2.21
N ASP A 769 -6.35 33.05 -3.36
CA ASP A 769 -7.68 32.56 -3.72
C ASP A 769 -7.66 31.05 -3.98
N GLY A 770 -6.69 30.56 -4.76
CA GLY A 770 -6.55 29.12 -5.06
C GLY A 770 -6.37 28.23 -3.82
N LEU A 771 -5.74 28.75 -2.77
CA LEU A 771 -5.57 28.06 -1.47
C LEU A 771 -6.78 28.23 -0.53
N GLY A 772 -7.74 29.10 -0.88
CA GLY A 772 -8.92 29.36 -0.07
C GLY A 772 -8.69 30.29 1.12
N PHE A 773 -7.66 31.15 1.09
CA PHE A 773 -7.41 32.14 2.15
C PHE A 773 -8.31 33.38 2.04
N SER A 774 -8.85 33.64 0.85
CA SER A 774 -9.87 34.65 0.62
C SER A 774 -11.13 34.02 0.02
N GLU A 775 -12.23 34.77 0.05
CA GLU A 775 -13.35 34.47 -0.83
C GLU A 775 -12.91 34.54 -2.31
N PRO A 776 -13.55 33.78 -3.21
CA PRO A 776 -13.21 33.80 -4.63
C PRO A 776 -13.21 35.22 -5.22
N GLY A 777 -12.11 35.60 -5.87
CA GLY A 777 -11.91 36.94 -6.44
C GLY A 777 -11.60 38.05 -5.43
N LYS A 778 -11.45 37.76 -4.13
CA LYS A 778 -11.25 38.76 -3.07
C LYS A 778 -9.85 38.80 -2.47
N ALA A 779 -8.86 38.14 -3.08
CA ALA A 779 -7.49 38.09 -2.56
C ALA A 779 -6.84 39.48 -2.49
N HIS A 780 -7.11 40.36 -3.44
CA HIS A 780 -6.59 41.73 -3.45
C HIS A 780 -7.10 42.58 -2.28
N GLU A 781 -8.34 42.36 -1.84
CA GLU A 781 -8.85 43.04 -0.63
C GLU A 781 -8.15 42.53 0.64
N MET A 782 -7.80 41.25 0.67
CA MET A 782 -7.00 40.65 1.75
C MET A 782 -5.62 41.31 1.84
N VAL A 783 -4.95 41.50 0.71
CA VAL A 783 -3.65 42.21 0.66
C VAL A 783 -3.79 43.64 1.19
N ARG A 784 -4.78 44.41 0.74
CA ARG A 784 -5.01 45.81 1.19
C ARG A 784 -5.24 45.94 2.69
N ARG A 785 -5.84 44.94 3.32
CA ARG A 785 -6.07 44.92 4.77
C ARG A 785 -4.83 44.54 5.59
N GLY A 786 -3.74 44.13 4.93
CA GLY A 786 -2.56 43.58 5.61
C GLY A 786 -2.80 42.17 6.16
N ASP A 787 -3.79 41.44 5.65
CA ASP A 787 -4.17 40.12 6.19
C ASP A 787 -3.12 39.02 5.88
N ILE A 788 -2.11 39.30 5.05
CA ILE A 788 -1.06 38.36 4.62
C ILE A 788 0.28 38.49 5.38
N THR A 789 0.39 39.44 6.32
CA THR A 789 1.62 39.72 7.09
C THR A 789 1.38 39.59 8.60
N TYR A 790 2.40 39.87 9.42
CA TYR A 790 2.32 39.81 10.87
C TYR A 790 1.19 40.71 11.39
N GLY A 791 0.37 40.17 12.31
CA GLY A 791 -0.85 40.82 12.80
C GLY A 791 -2.09 40.62 11.90
N GLY A 792 -1.92 40.07 10.69
CA GLY A 792 -2.99 39.71 9.77
C GLY A 792 -3.64 38.35 10.07
N LYS A 793 -4.40 37.83 9.09
CA LYS A 793 -5.12 36.54 9.21
C LYS A 793 -4.20 35.33 9.07
N VAL A 794 -3.25 35.40 8.14
CA VAL A 794 -2.26 34.37 7.82
C VAL A 794 -0.95 35.06 7.45
N VAL A 795 0.17 34.65 8.03
CA VAL A 795 1.48 35.16 7.64
C VAL A 795 1.97 34.34 6.45
N VAL A 796 2.03 34.97 5.28
CA VAL A 796 2.53 34.35 4.05
C VAL A 796 3.99 34.72 3.87
N ASN A 797 4.80 33.72 3.55
CA ASN A 797 6.22 33.85 3.27
C ASN A 797 7.00 34.60 4.36
N PRO A 798 6.96 34.17 5.64
CA PRO A 798 7.71 34.83 6.73
C PRO A 798 9.22 34.90 6.46
N SER A 799 9.73 34.05 5.59
CA SER A 799 11.12 34.02 5.14
C SER A 799 11.50 35.06 4.08
N GLY A 800 10.53 35.83 3.59
CA GLY A 800 10.68 36.78 2.48
C GLY A 800 10.39 36.22 1.09
N GLY A 801 9.93 34.97 1.00
CA GLY A 801 9.44 34.35 -0.24
C GLY A 801 10.51 34.19 -1.32
N LEU A 802 10.13 33.63 -2.46
CA LEU A 802 10.99 33.52 -3.64
C LEU A 802 11.40 34.90 -4.16
N ILE A 803 10.54 35.93 -4.01
CA ILE A 803 10.82 37.31 -4.44
C ILE A 803 12.14 37.83 -3.83
N SER A 804 12.35 37.58 -2.53
CA SER A 804 13.51 38.15 -1.81
C SER A 804 14.56 37.10 -1.48
N LYS A 805 14.13 35.92 -0.99
CA LYS A 805 15.03 34.82 -0.62
C LYS A 805 15.82 34.33 -1.83
N GLY A 806 15.19 34.38 -3.00
CA GLY A 806 15.72 33.84 -4.23
C GLY A 806 15.17 32.45 -4.54
N HIS A 807 15.38 32.03 -5.79
CA HIS A 807 14.68 30.87 -6.34
C HIS A 807 15.61 29.85 -7.03
N PRO A 808 16.46 29.14 -6.27
CA PRO A 808 17.13 27.92 -6.75
C PRO A 808 16.06 26.82 -6.91
N LEU A 809 15.77 26.44 -8.15
CA LEU A 809 14.57 25.65 -8.49
C LEU A 809 14.49 24.33 -7.70
N GLY A 810 15.55 23.52 -7.73
CA GLY A 810 15.63 22.26 -6.99
C GLY A 810 15.55 22.39 -5.47
N ALA A 811 16.04 23.49 -4.91
CA ALA A 811 16.13 23.70 -3.46
C ALA A 811 14.89 24.37 -2.85
N THR A 812 14.11 25.13 -3.64
CA THR A 812 13.01 25.97 -3.14
C THR A 812 12.00 25.20 -2.30
N GLY A 813 11.50 24.06 -2.79
CA GLY A 813 10.54 23.26 -2.04
C GLY A 813 11.11 22.68 -0.74
N VAL A 814 12.41 22.40 -0.67
CA VAL A 814 13.04 21.91 0.56
C VAL A 814 13.32 23.08 1.54
N ALA A 815 13.65 24.27 1.03
CA ALA A 815 13.82 25.47 1.84
C ALA A 815 12.52 25.96 2.47
N GLN A 816 11.38 25.86 1.76
CA GLN A 816 10.06 26.11 2.34
C GLN A 816 9.77 25.12 3.49
N CYS A 817 10.10 23.84 3.32
CA CYS A 817 9.99 22.84 4.39
C CYS A 817 10.86 23.18 5.61
N ALA A 818 12.09 23.67 5.39
CA ALA A 818 12.98 24.11 6.46
C ALA A 818 12.38 25.28 7.27
N GLU A 819 11.89 26.32 6.59
CA GLU A 819 11.27 27.47 7.27
C GLU A 819 10.07 27.05 8.12
N LEU A 820 9.12 26.28 7.55
CA LEU A 820 7.93 25.86 8.30
C LEU A 820 8.27 24.90 9.46
N THR A 821 9.34 24.13 9.31
CA THR A 821 9.89 23.30 10.40
C THR A 821 10.42 24.17 11.54
N TRP A 822 11.19 25.22 11.23
CA TRP A 822 11.66 26.17 12.25
C TRP A 822 10.52 26.95 12.91
N GLN A 823 9.50 27.36 12.15
CA GLN A 823 8.30 28.01 12.68
C GLN A 823 7.58 27.09 13.68
N LEU A 824 7.27 25.84 13.30
CA LEU A 824 6.57 24.89 14.18
C LEU A 824 7.39 24.45 15.39
N ARG A 825 8.73 24.44 15.28
CA ARG A 825 9.62 24.17 16.41
C ARG A 825 9.73 25.35 17.38
N GLY A 826 9.35 26.56 16.95
CA GLY A 826 9.57 27.77 17.74
C GLY A 826 10.99 28.33 17.63
N TRP A 827 11.76 27.92 16.61
CA TRP A 827 13.17 28.27 16.46
C TRP A 827 13.39 29.57 15.69
N ALA A 828 12.40 29.99 14.89
CA ALA A 828 12.46 31.18 14.05
C ALA A 828 12.30 32.48 14.87
N ASN A 829 13.03 32.65 15.98
CA ASN A 829 12.83 33.66 17.02
C ASN A 829 12.66 35.09 16.51
N ASN A 830 13.36 35.47 15.45
CA ASN A 830 13.30 36.81 14.89
C ASN A 830 12.17 37.04 13.88
N ARG A 831 11.43 35.99 13.51
CA ARG A 831 10.33 36.01 12.52
C ARG A 831 9.24 34.98 12.85
N LEU A 832 9.07 34.67 14.14
CA LEU A 832 8.19 33.61 14.59
C LEU A 832 6.74 34.07 14.47
N VAL A 833 5.88 33.20 13.94
CA VAL A 833 4.43 33.34 14.04
C VAL A 833 3.98 32.55 15.27
N GLU A 834 3.64 33.25 16.34
CA GLU A 834 3.34 32.62 17.65
C GLU A 834 1.99 31.89 17.67
N GLY A 835 1.90 30.83 18.49
CA GLY A 835 0.67 30.11 18.77
C GLY A 835 0.14 29.26 17.60
N VAL A 836 0.99 28.92 16.64
CA VAL A 836 0.67 28.12 15.45
C VAL A 836 0.90 26.63 15.70
N ASP A 837 -0.09 25.81 15.34
CA ASP A 837 -0.06 24.35 15.37
C ASP A 837 -0.09 23.72 13.96
N VAL A 838 -0.48 24.49 12.93
CA VAL A 838 -0.57 24.04 11.54
C VAL A 838 0.12 25.02 10.59
N ALA A 839 1.01 24.49 9.75
CA ALA A 839 1.71 25.25 8.71
C ALA A 839 1.44 24.66 7.32
N LEU A 840 1.34 25.51 6.30
CA LEU A 840 1.12 25.10 4.91
C LEU A 840 2.30 25.47 4.01
N GLN A 841 2.75 24.52 3.22
CA GLN A 841 3.64 24.75 2.11
C GLN A 841 2.88 24.61 0.79
N HIS A 842 3.15 25.52 -0.13
CA HIS A 842 2.73 25.44 -1.51
C HIS A 842 3.93 25.64 -2.45
N ASN A 843 4.17 24.68 -3.34
CA ASN A 843 5.26 24.72 -4.31
C ASN A 843 4.76 24.30 -5.70
N LEU A 844 4.98 25.14 -6.71
CA LEU A 844 4.38 24.98 -8.05
C LEU A 844 5.44 25.11 -9.13
N GLY A 845 5.32 24.35 -10.20
CA GLY A 845 6.17 24.44 -11.39
C GLY A 845 5.34 24.28 -12.64
N LEU A 846 5.53 25.17 -13.63
CA LEU A 846 4.81 25.12 -14.91
C LEU A 846 5.31 23.98 -15.79
N GLY A 847 4.41 23.38 -16.58
CA GLY A 847 4.64 22.15 -17.34
C GLY A 847 3.55 21.09 -17.14
N GLY A 848 3.00 20.88 -15.95
CA GLY A 848 3.50 21.27 -14.63
C GLY A 848 2.95 20.43 -13.48
N ALA A 849 3.40 20.74 -12.28
CA ALA A 849 2.93 20.12 -11.05
C ALA A 849 2.89 21.12 -9.90
N VAL A 850 1.98 20.88 -8.96
CA VAL A 850 1.92 21.55 -7.67
C VAL A 850 2.02 20.51 -6.56
N VAL A 851 2.72 20.85 -5.48
CA VAL A 851 2.75 20.09 -4.23
C VAL A 851 2.32 20.99 -3.09
N VAL A 852 1.23 20.62 -2.43
CA VAL A 852 0.76 21.26 -1.18
C VAL A 852 1.05 20.31 -0.03
N THR A 853 1.71 20.81 1.02
CA THR A 853 2.08 20.02 2.22
C THR A 853 1.60 20.72 3.48
N VAL A 854 0.96 19.99 4.38
CA VAL A 854 0.52 20.47 5.70
C VAL A 854 1.41 19.85 6.77
N TYR A 855 1.96 20.69 7.63
CA TYR A 855 2.85 20.31 8.71
C TYR A 855 2.21 20.59 10.07
N LYS A 856 2.48 19.72 11.05
CA LYS A 856 2.10 19.90 12.46
C LYS A 856 3.24 19.44 13.37
N ARG A 857 3.29 19.90 14.62
CA ARG A 857 4.21 19.31 15.59
C ARG A 857 3.85 17.86 15.90
N ALA A 858 4.84 16.99 16.10
CA ALA A 858 4.61 15.59 16.43
C ALA A 858 3.95 15.38 17.81
N ASP A 859 4.14 16.33 18.73
CA ASP A 859 3.55 16.34 20.07
C ASP A 859 2.13 16.94 20.12
N GLY A 860 1.63 17.47 19.00
CA GLY A 860 0.30 18.08 18.91
C GLY A 860 0.20 19.47 19.59
N GLY A 861 1.31 20.02 20.07
CA GLY A 861 1.34 21.35 20.69
C GLY A 861 1.26 22.49 19.68
N LYS A 862 1.12 23.71 20.21
CA LYS A 862 1.40 24.96 19.47
C LYS A 862 2.87 25.31 19.63
N ASN A 863 3.42 26.05 18.67
CA ASN A 863 4.76 26.60 18.81
C ASN A 863 4.81 27.67 19.92
N ALA A 864 5.97 27.79 20.53
CA ALA A 864 6.33 28.84 21.47
C ALA A 864 7.80 29.22 21.22
N PRO A 865 8.22 30.47 21.48
CA PRO A 865 9.62 30.86 21.35
C PRO A 865 10.54 29.96 22.16
N VAL A 866 11.67 29.54 21.56
CA VAL A 866 12.71 28.75 22.23
C VAL A 866 14.00 29.55 22.21
N SER A 867 14.72 29.65 23.33
CA SER A 867 15.95 30.47 23.38
C SER A 867 17.04 29.97 22.44
N ASP A 868 17.88 30.88 21.93
CA ASP A 868 18.99 30.52 21.04
C ASP A 868 19.99 29.55 21.73
N GLU A 869 20.19 29.69 23.04
CA GLU A 869 21.03 28.79 23.85
C GLU A 869 20.44 27.38 23.97
N GLU A 870 19.12 27.25 24.06
CA GLU A 870 18.44 25.95 24.06
C GLU A 870 18.50 25.30 22.68
N ILE A 871 18.27 26.05 21.60
CA ILE A 871 18.33 25.56 20.23
C ILE A 871 19.76 25.10 19.88
N SER A 872 20.76 25.91 20.25
CA SER A 872 22.18 25.61 20.06
C SER A 872 22.59 24.30 20.76
N ARG A 873 22.02 24.01 21.95
CA ARG A 873 22.23 22.75 22.67
C ARG A 873 21.44 21.59 22.06
N ALA A 874 20.24 21.85 21.53
CA ALA A 874 19.34 20.84 20.98
C ALA A 874 19.79 20.34 19.59
N CYS A 875 20.35 21.20 18.75
CA CYS A 875 20.90 20.81 17.45
C CYS A 875 22.43 20.65 17.53
N ARG A 876 23.02 19.75 16.73
CA ARG A 876 24.49 19.56 16.74
C ARG A 876 25.26 20.61 15.91
N LEU A 877 24.62 21.75 15.63
CA LEU A 877 25.22 22.85 14.86
C LEU A 877 25.96 23.85 15.76
N GLY A 878 25.58 23.98 17.04
CA GLY A 878 26.21 24.91 17.99
C GLY A 878 25.78 26.37 17.81
N TYR A 879 24.69 26.62 17.09
CA TYR A 879 24.03 27.93 16.95
C TYR A 879 22.56 27.72 16.56
N ASN A 880 21.72 28.75 16.59
CA ASN A 880 20.35 28.65 16.10
C ASN A 880 20.31 28.76 14.56
N PRO A 881 20.05 27.66 13.82
CA PRO A 881 20.07 27.67 12.36
C PRO A 881 18.92 28.46 11.74
N ALA A 882 17.88 28.81 12.48
CA ALA A 882 16.78 29.59 11.94
C ALA A 882 17.13 31.08 11.81
N VAL A 883 17.98 31.63 12.70
CA VAL A 883 18.26 33.08 12.76
C VAL A 883 19.67 33.46 12.29
N GLU A 884 20.56 32.47 12.13
CA GLU A 884 21.90 32.68 11.57
C GLU A 884 22.20 31.69 10.44
N ALA A 885 22.98 32.14 9.44
CA ALA A 885 23.52 31.29 8.39
C ALA A 885 25.04 31.18 8.58
N ARG A 886 25.53 29.98 8.93
CA ARG A 886 26.97 29.69 9.06
C ARG A 886 27.39 28.55 8.15
N TYR A 887 28.65 28.54 7.73
CA TYR A 887 29.25 27.40 7.01
C TYR A 887 29.46 26.21 7.96
N VAL A 888 29.41 24.99 7.42
CA VAL A 888 29.73 23.79 8.20
C VAL A 888 31.24 23.63 8.34
N THR A 889 31.71 23.30 9.55
CA THR A 889 33.13 23.02 9.78
C THR A 889 33.53 21.66 9.22
N PRO A 890 34.82 21.44 8.90
CA PRO A 890 35.31 20.11 8.50
C PRO A 890 34.99 19.02 9.53
N GLN A 891 35.06 19.34 10.83
CA GLN A 891 34.74 18.42 11.92
C GLN A 891 33.25 18.05 11.93
N GLN A 892 32.37 19.04 11.70
CA GLN A 892 30.94 18.82 11.53
C GLN A 892 30.64 17.92 10.32
N GLY A 893 31.28 18.20 9.18
CA GLY A 893 31.17 17.37 7.98
C GLY A 893 31.63 15.93 8.21
N GLU A 894 32.76 15.73 8.88
CA GLU A 894 33.27 14.40 9.21
C GLU A 894 32.35 13.65 10.18
N SER A 895 31.73 14.35 11.15
CA SER A 895 30.90 13.74 12.18
C SER A 895 29.62 13.05 11.66
N VAL A 896 29.13 13.46 10.48
CA VAL A 896 27.92 12.90 9.85
C VAL A 896 28.22 11.92 8.73
N ARG A 897 29.48 11.80 8.27
CA ARG A 897 29.85 10.82 7.24
C ARG A 897 29.65 9.40 7.74
N SER A 898 29.50 8.47 6.79
CA SER A 898 29.44 7.05 7.07
C SER A 898 30.71 6.58 7.79
N LYS A 899 30.56 5.93 8.93
CA LYS A 899 31.67 5.34 9.68
C LYS A 899 32.18 4.07 9.02
N ALA A 900 31.29 3.34 8.34
CA ALA A 900 31.61 2.05 7.74
C ALA A 900 32.08 2.14 6.27
N ARG A 901 31.62 3.13 5.51
CA ARG A 901 31.77 3.20 4.04
C ARG A 901 32.22 4.58 3.55
N ARG A 902 33.06 5.28 4.31
CA ARG A 902 33.70 6.53 3.86
C ARG A 902 34.79 6.27 2.82
N HIS A 903 34.96 7.24 1.93
CA HIS A 903 36.06 7.28 0.97
C HIS A 903 36.43 8.74 0.71
N ASP A 904 37.69 9.15 0.85
CA ASP A 904 38.05 10.58 0.81
C ASP A 904 38.16 11.13 -0.62
N HIS A 905 38.48 10.28 -1.60
CA HIS A 905 38.57 10.71 -3.00
C HIS A 905 37.29 11.38 -3.53
N VAL A 906 36.13 10.98 -3.02
CA VAL A 906 34.84 11.56 -3.45
C VAL A 906 34.58 12.94 -2.85
N LEU A 907 35.27 13.33 -1.77
CA LEU A 907 35.19 14.70 -1.24
C LEU A 907 35.88 15.71 -2.17
N LYS A 908 36.87 15.27 -2.95
CA LYS A 908 37.71 16.14 -3.78
C LYS A 908 38.17 17.37 -2.99
N ASP A 909 37.85 18.57 -3.47
CA ASP A 909 38.21 19.85 -2.88
C ASP A 909 37.09 20.47 -2.03
N THR A 910 35.96 19.78 -1.81
CA THR A 910 34.80 20.32 -1.07
C THR A 910 35.15 20.76 0.34
N VAL A 911 35.90 19.93 1.09
CA VAL A 911 36.29 20.26 2.48
C VAL A 911 37.25 21.44 2.52
N THR A 912 38.22 21.49 1.59
CA THR A 912 39.16 22.62 1.47
C THR A 912 38.42 23.92 1.11
N LYS A 913 37.48 23.85 0.16
CA LYS A 913 36.63 24.99 -0.23
C LYS A 913 35.82 25.51 0.95
N LEU A 914 35.14 24.64 1.70
CA LEU A 914 34.37 25.03 2.89
C LEU A 914 35.25 25.60 4.00
N SER A 915 36.43 25.02 4.24
CA SER A 915 37.38 25.52 5.23
C SER A 915 37.85 26.94 4.91
N ALA A 916 38.02 27.27 3.63
CA ALA A 916 38.41 28.61 3.19
C ALA A 916 37.27 29.66 3.28
N ARG A 917 36.04 29.26 3.60
CA ARG A 917 34.89 30.16 3.80
C ARG A 917 34.67 30.56 5.26
N ILE A 918 35.20 29.76 6.19
CA ILE A 918 35.20 30.02 7.63
C ILE A 918 36.37 30.96 7.92
#